data_AF-A0A7W1ZT07-F1
#
_entry.id   AF-A0A7W1ZT07-F1
#
_cell.length_a   1.000
_cell.length_b   1.000
_cell.length_c   1.000
_cell.angle_alpha   90.00
_cell.angle_beta   90.00
_cell.angle_gamma   90.00
#
_symmetry.space_group_name_H-M   'P 1'
#
loop_
_entity.id
_entity.type
_entity.pdbx_description
1 polymer ?
#
loop_
_entity_poly.entity_id
_entity_poly.type
_entity_poly.pdbx_seq_one_letter_code
_entity_poly.pdbx_strand_id
1 'polypeptide(L)'
;MKRLPVSPLSANHSGGIVLVAVTIRFAVMVFLYLLAGGNSLQAVQIMKQEGIALNQSQYDDLNGKVGQMSAPLHSTSSGGTNNAAAFSNATSATAPAQNVFWYPDGQTYHITWDLGTNIPPTLRQLDTFAINIDSHDPGRKGFFGSISISTDGVVFTEIPGTVYKDLLAQAGTGINPLFNNVTYAFEPGEVVGFRYLRLNSFDDPSTNAAINLLQPRYVEVDAFTSKVPGGSSRPDFWSIRNGRFFVDDQWVFLKSGKLLRNFGGATSAGQFIADINVMIDQLYYNHVSINIYPDQFDTTADGRVDPNRLAGLEVIKQLIDHCWARGVFVSLNFETYNVGGGGVPAKLFQVYTNIVARNALLEEARDIEYSGVNGRRVPSIHHPYYLKWSRDFIRNFLRAIGDERASQLLYVETTVEPQYLGKNNVDADQRRAALDYSESARLAFEEWRSALPALDPRLAFTWPTNQAQRDSSIGNTHFNKFRGEALGRWVTGDIEAIRSVVPNVYIAVDYNHRFDDPNRLRMGDPDTFLGAVEGANLIQIAPHAPHWGTVSWDDVIRVNNQKQKGWAISEHMTANGGFPQDDSQMTAFLNNTLARGTRWGWDFVNIANNFPNDIFHLYHPNWTSSVLDIIEGANWNAWLTKIGVGEFTPEPRNQPAYYSIWRERHFTAQERTNENISGWYADPGDYGVPNLLRYALGLDPKTPGRADLSVEIREATTNSVTHEYLTVTYTRNRMAKEIETKVEVSENLSTWEVLPESNTISRIPQGEYETVVVRDSLAIADRPARYLRLRVKLL
;
A
#
# COMPACT_ATOMS: atom_id res chain seq x y z
N MET A 1 31.26 -20.12 -58.31
CA MET A 1 31.27 -20.28 -59.78
C MET A 1 30.08 -21.15 -60.20
N LYS A 2 28.98 -20.54 -60.64
CA LYS A 2 27.98 -20.98 -61.66
C LYS A 2 26.75 -20.07 -61.51
N ARG A 3 26.62 -19.13 -62.45
CA ARG A 3 25.41 -18.32 -62.71
C ARG A 3 24.54 -19.07 -63.72
N LEU A 4 23.22 -18.82 -63.66
CA LEU A 4 22.27 -18.48 -64.74
C LEU A 4 20.85 -18.94 -64.34
N PRO A 5 19.74 -18.31 -64.81
CA PRO A 5 19.54 -16.95 -65.28
C PRO A 5 18.33 -16.23 -64.60
N VAL A 6 18.26 -14.90 -64.77
CA VAL A 6 17.10 -14.04 -64.45
C VAL A 6 16.40 -13.66 -65.76
N SER A 7 15.06 -13.61 -65.78
CA SER A 7 14.24 -12.85 -66.75
C SER A 7 12.81 -12.62 -66.20
N PRO A 8 12.07 -11.57 -66.65
CA PRO A 8 11.44 -10.59 -65.76
C PRO A 8 9.89 -10.44 -65.87
N LEU A 9 9.36 -9.51 -65.03
CA LEU A 9 8.01 -8.88 -64.99
C LEU A 9 6.98 -9.59 -64.08
N SER A 10 6.19 -8.95 -63.22
CA SER A 10 5.80 -7.52 -63.05
C SER A 10 5.45 -7.23 -61.58
N ALA A 11 5.60 -5.97 -61.17
CA ALA A 11 5.22 -5.45 -59.85
C ALA A 11 3.71 -5.57 -59.57
N ASN A 12 3.37 -5.93 -58.32
CA ASN A 12 2.22 -5.35 -57.61
C ASN A 12 2.47 -5.37 -56.11
N HIS A 13 2.25 -4.23 -55.47
CA HIS A 13 2.42 -3.97 -54.05
C HIS A 13 1.44 -4.79 -53.19
N SER A 14 1.95 -5.44 -52.15
CA SER A 14 1.34 -5.49 -50.80
C SER A 14 2.29 -6.23 -49.84
N GLY A 15 2.41 -5.70 -48.61
CA GLY A 15 3.43 -6.06 -47.62
C GLY A 15 3.41 -7.53 -47.20
N GLY A 16 4.60 -8.14 -47.19
CA GLY A 16 4.81 -9.51 -46.75
C GLY A 16 5.12 -9.60 -45.26
N ILE A 17 4.28 -10.34 -44.54
CA ILE A 17 4.62 -11.03 -43.30
C ILE A 17 5.60 -12.17 -43.66
N VAL A 18 6.74 -12.29 -42.97
CA VAL A 18 7.61 -13.47 -43.09
C VAL A 18 7.13 -14.51 -42.08
N LEU A 19 6.46 -15.54 -42.58
CA LEU A 19 5.98 -16.69 -41.83
C LEU A 19 6.53 -17.95 -42.53
N VAL A 20 7.39 -18.70 -41.84
CA VAL A 20 7.72 -20.08 -42.24
C VAL A 20 6.82 -20.98 -41.41
N ALA A 21 5.78 -21.53 -42.03
CA ALA A 21 4.83 -22.45 -41.41
C ALA A 21 4.88 -23.83 -42.08
N VAL A 22 5.00 -24.87 -41.26
CA VAL A 22 4.59 -26.24 -41.60
C VAL A 22 3.48 -26.60 -40.61
N THR A 23 2.32 -27.00 -41.14
CA THR A 23 1.05 -27.11 -40.41
C THR A 23 0.64 -28.57 -40.25
N ILE A 24 0.33 -29.04 -39.03
CA ILE A 24 -0.60 -30.17 -38.75
C ILE A 24 -1.44 -29.86 -37.50
N ARG A 25 -2.74 -30.22 -37.56
CA ARG A 25 -3.87 -29.86 -36.66
C ARG A 25 -4.11 -30.85 -35.50
N PHE A 26 -4.63 -30.39 -34.33
CA PHE A 26 -5.94 -30.71 -33.69
C PHE A 26 -6.03 -30.39 -32.16
N ALA A 27 -7.15 -29.73 -31.78
CA ALA A 27 -8.07 -29.78 -30.60
C ALA A 27 -7.73 -30.56 -29.28
N VAL A 28 -8.26 -30.36 -28.05
CA VAL A 28 -9.25 -29.47 -27.36
C VAL A 28 -9.32 -29.89 -25.84
N MET A 29 -9.69 -28.97 -24.94
CA MET A 29 -10.32 -29.06 -23.57
C MET A 29 -9.66 -29.77 -22.37
N VAL A 30 -9.72 -29.11 -21.19
CA VAL A 30 -10.24 -29.65 -19.90
C VAL A 30 -10.79 -28.50 -19.00
N PHE A 31 -11.93 -28.73 -18.33
CA PHE A 31 -12.61 -27.93 -17.29
C PHE A 31 -12.34 -28.51 -15.88
N LEU A 32 -12.46 -27.72 -14.79
CA LEU A 32 -12.83 -28.25 -13.47
C LEU A 32 -13.48 -27.21 -12.53
N TYR A 33 -14.53 -27.66 -11.83
CA TYR A 33 -15.46 -26.99 -10.92
C TYR A 33 -14.97 -27.05 -9.44
N LEU A 34 -15.44 -26.12 -8.60
CA LEU A 34 -15.34 -26.11 -7.13
C LEU A 34 -16.74 -25.96 -6.50
N LEU A 35 -17.00 -26.65 -5.38
CA LEU A 35 -18.21 -26.53 -4.56
C LEU A 35 -17.89 -26.25 -3.08
N ALA A 36 -18.32 -25.07 -2.64
CA ALA A 36 -19.24 -24.73 -1.53
C ALA A 36 -18.96 -25.03 -0.03
N GLY A 37 -19.19 -23.97 0.77
CA GLY A 37 -19.82 -23.95 2.12
C GLY A 37 -19.01 -23.22 3.21
N GLY A 38 -19.47 -22.24 4.00
CA GLY A 38 -20.75 -21.54 4.14
C GLY A 38 -20.71 -20.48 5.27
N ASN A 39 -21.37 -19.33 5.03
CA ASN A 39 -22.02 -18.31 5.88
C ASN A 39 -21.50 -17.87 7.26
N SER A 40 -21.26 -16.55 7.41
CA SER A 40 -22.08 -15.68 8.27
C SER A 40 -21.94 -14.19 7.88
N LEU A 41 -23.07 -13.55 7.56
CA LEU A 41 -23.25 -12.14 7.20
C LEU A 41 -23.16 -11.23 8.45
N GLN A 42 -22.46 -10.09 8.35
CA GLN A 42 -22.70 -8.91 9.18
C GLN A 42 -23.27 -7.77 8.32
N ALA A 43 -24.23 -7.05 8.89
CA ALA A 43 -25.11 -6.10 8.22
C ALA A 43 -24.40 -4.82 7.74
N VAL A 44 -24.63 -4.47 6.48
CA VAL A 44 -24.29 -3.15 5.90
C VAL A 44 -25.25 -2.09 6.45
N GLN A 45 -24.71 -0.98 6.95
CA GLN A 45 -25.51 0.16 7.43
C GLN A 45 -26.20 0.88 6.26
N ILE A 46 -27.52 0.88 6.26
CA ILE A 46 -28.37 1.67 5.34
C ILE A 46 -28.58 3.05 5.97
N MET A 47 -28.06 4.11 5.37
CA MET A 47 -28.42 5.48 5.71
C MET A 47 -29.40 6.04 4.68
N LYS A 48 -30.66 6.26 5.08
CA LYS A 48 -31.65 7.02 4.31
C LYS A 48 -31.38 8.50 4.55
N GLN A 49 -30.93 9.24 3.54
CA GLN A 49 -30.68 10.68 3.66
C GLN A 49 -31.59 11.46 2.72
N GLU A 50 -32.39 12.37 3.29
CA GLU A 50 -33.25 13.29 2.54
C GLU A 50 -32.50 14.57 2.20
N GLY A 51 -32.42 14.88 0.90
CA GLY A 51 -32.18 16.21 0.36
C GLY A 51 -30.74 16.74 0.43
N ILE A 52 -30.04 16.72 -0.71
CA ILE A 52 -29.06 17.72 -1.19
C ILE A 52 -28.85 17.47 -2.70
N ALA A 53 -28.69 18.54 -3.48
CA ALA A 53 -28.46 18.52 -4.92
C ALA A 53 -27.04 18.05 -5.28
N LEU A 54 -26.94 17.22 -6.33
CA LEU A 54 -25.71 16.75 -6.95
C LEU A 54 -25.02 17.90 -7.72
N ASN A 55 -23.78 18.23 -7.33
CA ASN A 55 -22.89 19.05 -8.14
C ASN A 55 -21.53 18.35 -8.29
N GLN A 56 -21.35 17.74 -9.46
CA GLN A 56 -20.14 17.58 -10.29
C GLN A 56 -18.77 17.52 -9.61
N SER A 57 -18.15 16.34 -9.68
CA SER A 57 -16.71 16.12 -9.52
C SER A 57 -16.10 15.79 -10.89
N GLN A 58 -14.94 16.38 -11.22
CA GLN A 58 -14.27 16.26 -12.52
C GLN A 58 -13.47 14.95 -12.73
N TYR A 59 -13.65 13.95 -11.88
CA TYR A 59 -12.94 12.67 -11.97
C TYR A 59 -13.94 11.50 -11.97
N ASP A 60 -14.15 10.93 -13.17
CA ASP A 60 -14.83 9.67 -13.48
C ASP A 60 -16.27 9.46 -12.95
N ASP A 61 -17.16 10.43 -13.19
CA ASP A 61 -18.60 10.25 -12.96
C ASP A 61 -19.25 9.41 -14.09
N LEU A 62 -19.73 8.21 -13.76
CA LEU A 62 -20.54 7.37 -14.66
C LEU A 62 -22.03 7.75 -14.59
N ASN A 63 -22.39 9.00 -14.89
CA ASN A 63 -23.77 9.49 -14.76
C ASN A 63 -24.66 8.96 -15.90
N GLY A 64 -25.61 8.07 -15.62
CA GLY A 64 -26.58 7.56 -16.59
C GLY A 64 -28.03 7.74 -16.15
N LYS A 65 -28.76 8.70 -16.76
CA LYS A 65 -30.22 8.82 -16.61
C LYS A 65 -30.92 8.10 -17.77
N VAL A 66 -31.84 7.19 -17.48
CA VAL A 66 -32.53 6.38 -18.49
C VAL A 66 -33.97 6.87 -18.66
N GLY A 67 -34.37 7.18 -19.90
CA GLY A 67 -35.71 7.65 -20.27
C GLY A 67 -36.54 6.61 -21.05
N GLN A 68 -37.84 6.55 -20.76
CA GLN A 68 -38.93 5.78 -21.41
C GLN A 68 -38.72 4.27 -21.64
N MET A 69 -39.22 3.45 -20.71
CA MET A 69 -39.83 2.16 -21.07
C MET A 69 -41.17 2.43 -21.78
N SER A 70 -41.18 2.45 -23.12
CA SER A 70 -42.39 2.71 -23.90
C SER A 70 -43.36 1.51 -23.88
N ALA A 71 -44.48 1.73 -23.16
CA ALA A 71 -45.78 1.05 -23.18
C ALA A 71 -45.93 -0.37 -22.57
N PRO A 72 -47.07 -0.65 -21.88
CA PRO A 72 -47.38 -1.97 -21.34
C PRO A 72 -47.87 -2.90 -22.46
N LEU A 73 -47.08 -3.93 -22.80
CA LEU A 73 -47.56 -5.03 -23.63
C LEU A 73 -48.37 -5.99 -22.76
N HIS A 74 -49.68 -5.74 -22.66
CA HIS A 74 -50.61 -6.85 -22.58
C HIS A 74 -50.74 -7.45 -23.99
N SER A 75 -50.25 -8.67 -24.21
CA SER A 75 -50.86 -9.53 -25.23
C SER A 75 -50.88 -10.99 -24.79
N THR A 76 -52.11 -11.50 -24.75
CA THR A 76 -52.47 -12.91 -24.75
C THR A 76 -51.96 -13.59 -26.02
N SER A 77 -51.42 -14.80 -25.87
CA SER A 77 -51.29 -15.88 -26.87
C SER A 77 -50.53 -15.64 -28.19
N SER A 78 -49.56 -16.53 -28.41
CA SER A 78 -49.05 -17.09 -29.68
C SER A 78 -48.33 -16.18 -30.68
N GLY A 79 -47.03 -16.47 -30.86
CA GLY A 79 -46.34 -16.50 -32.15
C GLY A 79 -46.02 -15.17 -32.82
N GLY A 80 -44.77 -14.71 -32.73
CA GLY A 80 -44.24 -13.68 -33.62
C GLY A 80 -43.05 -12.91 -33.04
N THR A 81 -41.86 -13.27 -33.49
CA THR A 81 -40.62 -12.50 -33.31
C THR A 81 -40.78 -11.05 -33.80
N ASN A 82 -40.53 -10.06 -32.94
CA ASN A 82 -40.31 -8.67 -33.36
C ASN A 82 -39.00 -8.13 -32.77
N ASN A 83 -38.28 -7.44 -33.64
CA ASN A 83 -36.85 -7.13 -33.62
C ASN A 83 -36.35 -6.29 -32.43
N ALA A 84 -35.15 -6.62 -31.96
CA ALA A 84 -34.32 -5.88 -31.01
C ALA A 84 -33.82 -4.50 -31.51
N ALA A 85 -34.40 -3.95 -32.58
CA ALA A 85 -33.91 -2.77 -33.31
C ALA A 85 -34.67 -1.46 -32.99
N ALA A 86 -35.55 -1.43 -31.97
CA ALA A 86 -36.35 -0.24 -31.63
C ALA A 86 -35.98 0.44 -30.30
N PHE A 87 -34.93 -0.01 -29.61
CA PHE A 87 -34.51 0.56 -28.32
C PHE A 87 -33.28 1.44 -28.51
N SER A 88 -33.48 2.70 -28.91
CA SER A 88 -32.41 3.69 -29.02
C SER A 88 -32.51 4.75 -27.93
N ASN A 89 -31.35 5.04 -27.34
CA ASN A 89 -30.95 6.24 -26.60
C ASN A 89 -31.31 6.38 -25.10
N ALA A 90 -30.33 6.01 -24.25
CA ALA A 90 -30.07 6.69 -22.98
C ALA A 90 -29.35 8.03 -23.26
N THR A 91 -30.10 9.07 -23.64
CA THR A 91 -29.56 10.41 -23.90
C THR A 91 -29.69 11.31 -22.68
N SER A 92 -28.74 11.23 -21.74
CA SER A 92 -28.25 12.40 -20.98
C SER A 92 -26.96 12.12 -20.17
N ALA A 93 -26.06 11.27 -20.66
CA ALA A 93 -24.71 11.12 -20.12
C ALA A 93 -23.73 11.86 -21.03
N THR A 94 -22.79 12.65 -20.49
CA THR A 94 -21.72 13.32 -21.25
C THR A 94 -20.59 12.35 -21.71
N ALA A 95 -20.97 11.11 -22.07
CA ALA A 95 -20.17 9.90 -22.43
C ALA A 95 -19.59 9.11 -21.22
N PRO A 96 -19.50 7.75 -21.27
CA PRO A 96 -19.57 6.84 -22.43
C PRO A 96 -20.88 6.06 -22.54
N ALA A 97 -21.88 6.61 -23.24
CA ALA A 97 -23.13 5.90 -23.54
C ALA A 97 -22.95 4.67 -24.46
N GLN A 98 -21.77 4.49 -25.07
CA GLN A 98 -21.47 3.39 -26.00
C GLN A 98 -21.17 2.05 -25.31
N ASN A 99 -20.97 2.06 -24.00
CA ASN A 99 -20.54 0.89 -23.22
C ASN A 99 -21.62 0.38 -22.25
N VAL A 100 -22.86 0.85 -22.41
CA VAL A 100 -24.00 0.41 -21.60
C VAL A 100 -24.84 -0.55 -22.43
N PHE A 101 -24.95 -1.78 -21.95
CA PHE A 101 -25.67 -2.85 -22.62
C PHE A 101 -26.88 -3.27 -21.79
N TRP A 102 -27.98 -3.57 -22.49
CA TRP A 102 -29.23 -4.04 -21.91
C TRP A 102 -29.54 -5.43 -22.43
N TYR A 103 -29.65 -6.39 -21.51
CA TYR A 103 -29.96 -7.78 -21.83
C TYR A 103 -31.11 -8.26 -20.96
N PRO A 104 -32.19 -8.78 -21.55
CA PRO A 104 -33.12 -9.65 -20.84
C PRO A 104 -32.56 -11.07 -20.82
N ASP A 105 -32.45 -11.69 -19.64
CA ASP A 105 -32.09 -13.11 -19.48
C ASP A 105 -33.24 -13.88 -18.82
N GLY A 106 -34.35 -14.00 -19.55
CA GLY A 106 -35.61 -14.54 -19.02
C GLY A 106 -36.44 -13.48 -18.31
N GLN A 107 -36.72 -13.68 -17.01
CA GLN A 107 -37.51 -12.78 -16.14
C GLN A 107 -36.66 -11.73 -15.40
N THR A 108 -35.44 -11.47 -15.88
CA THR A 108 -34.51 -10.51 -15.27
C THR A 108 -34.01 -9.53 -16.30
N TYR A 109 -33.88 -8.28 -15.86
CA TYR A 109 -33.32 -7.20 -16.67
C TYR A 109 -31.93 -6.86 -16.15
N HIS A 110 -30.97 -6.74 -17.05
CA HIS A 110 -29.59 -6.42 -16.70
C HIS A 110 -29.15 -5.13 -17.39
N ILE A 111 -28.53 -4.23 -16.63
CA ILE A 111 -27.78 -3.09 -17.14
C ILE A 111 -26.31 -3.39 -16.93
N THR A 112 -25.53 -3.46 -18.00
CA THR A 112 -24.09 -3.78 -17.93
C THR A 112 -23.27 -2.62 -18.44
N TRP A 113 -22.27 -2.20 -17.68
CA TRP A 113 -21.28 -1.21 -18.07
C TRP A 113 -19.95 -1.89 -18.39
N ASP A 114 -19.41 -1.66 -19.59
CA ASP A 114 -18.01 -1.98 -19.92
C ASP A 114 -17.11 -0.79 -19.59
N LEU A 115 -16.27 -0.96 -18.58
CA LEU A 115 -15.38 0.10 -18.10
C LEU A 115 -14.06 0.19 -18.89
N GLY A 116 -13.94 -0.56 -19.99
CA GLY A 116 -12.82 -0.52 -20.92
C GLY A 116 -11.54 -1.19 -20.39
N THR A 117 -10.51 -1.19 -21.23
CA THR A 117 -9.21 -1.83 -20.97
C THR A 117 -8.10 -0.85 -20.58
N ASN A 118 -8.42 0.44 -20.45
CA ASN A 118 -7.44 1.48 -20.14
C ASN A 118 -6.77 1.27 -18.77
N ILE A 119 -7.51 0.66 -17.84
CA ILE A 119 -6.98 0.12 -16.58
C ILE A 119 -7.06 -1.41 -16.70
N PRO A 120 -5.95 -2.14 -16.53
CA PRO A 120 -5.98 -3.60 -16.48
C PRO A 120 -7.06 -4.06 -15.49
N PRO A 121 -7.96 -5.00 -15.85
CA PRO A 121 -9.05 -5.42 -14.95
C PRO A 121 -8.53 -5.89 -13.59
N THR A 122 -7.36 -6.53 -13.55
CA THR A 122 -6.65 -6.96 -12.34
C THR A 122 -6.29 -5.81 -11.39
N LEU A 123 -6.24 -4.58 -11.90
CA LEU A 123 -5.89 -3.37 -11.17
C LEU A 123 -7.11 -2.47 -10.91
N ARG A 124 -8.34 -2.97 -11.00
CA ARG A 124 -9.55 -2.17 -10.75
C ARG A 124 -10.24 -2.62 -9.47
N GLN A 125 -10.61 -1.67 -8.60
CA GLN A 125 -11.46 -1.90 -7.44
C GLN A 125 -12.75 -1.06 -7.53
N LEU A 126 -13.83 -1.56 -6.93
CA LEU A 126 -15.09 -0.84 -6.77
C LEU A 126 -15.10 -0.23 -5.37
N ASP A 127 -15.28 1.10 -5.26
CA ASP A 127 -15.29 1.81 -3.98
C ASP A 127 -16.73 2.00 -3.49
N THR A 128 -17.59 2.57 -4.35
CA THR A 128 -19.00 2.78 -4.05
C THR A 128 -19.88 2.54 -5.28
N PHE A 129 -21.12 2.15 -5.02
CA PHE A 129 -22.15 1.99 -6.03
C PHE A 129 -23.47 2.51 -5.48
N ALA A 130 -24.01 3.58 -6.05
CA ALA A 130 -25.26 4.20 -5.64
C ALA A 130 -26.32 4.02 -6.72
N ILE A 131 -27.55 3.74 -6.28
CA ILE A 131 -28.74 3.59 -7.12
C ILE A 131 -29.75 4.63 -6.66
N ASN A 132 -29.99 5.63 -7.50
CA ASN A 132 -30.97 6.69 -7.29
C ASN A 132 -32.25 6.37 -8.06
N ILE A 133 -33.36 6.20 -7.33
CA ILE A 133 -34.64 5.79 -7.88
C ILE A 133 -35.66 6.91 -7.73
N ASP A 134 -36.27 7.34 -8.84
CA ASP A 134 -37.26 8.43 -8.82
C ASP A 134 -38.53 8.00 -8.08
N SER A 135 -38.84 8.69 -6.98
CA SER A 135 -40.05 8.42 -6.17
C SER A 135 -41.36 8.88 -6.84
N HIS A 136 -41.30 9.60 -7.96
CA HIS A 136 -42.46 10.06 -8.72
C HIS A 136 -42.93 9.05 -9.77
N ASP A 137 -42.31 7.88 -9.90
CA ASP A 137 -42.74 6.86 -10.85
C ASP A 137 -44.17 6.37 -10.52
N PRO A 138 -45.19 6.77 -11.32
CA PRO A 138 -46.60 6.65 -10.92
C PRO A 138 -47.11 5.21 -10.98
N GLY A 139 -46.33 4.28 -11.57
CA GLY A 139 -46.75 2.90 -11.77
C GLY A 139 -46.03 1.88 -10.90
N ARG A 140 -45.02 2.27 -10.12
CA ARG A 140 -44.00 1.33 -9.63
C ARG A 140 -43.78 1.50 -8.13
N LYS A 141 -43.67 0.39 -7.38
CA LYS A 141 -43.78 0.38 -5.90
C LYS A 141 -42.58 -0.21 -5.16
N GLY A 142 -41.54 -0.69 -5.84
CA GLY A 142 -40.36 -1.25 -5.18
C GLY A 142 -39.21 -1.55 -6.12
N PHE A 143 -38.08 -1.94 -5.54
CA PHE A 143 -36.87 -2.33 -6.25
C PHE A 143 -36.39 -3.68 -5.70
N PHE A 144 -36.09 -4.61 -6.60
CA PHE A 144 -35.46 -5.90 -6.27
C PHE A 144 -34.30 -6.15 -7.22
N GLY A 145 -33.07 -6.16 -6.70
CA GLY A 145 -31.87 -6.25 -7.54
C GLY A 145 -30.60 -6.59 -6.77
N SER A 146 -29.50 -6.73 -7.51
CA SER A 146 -28.15 -6.95 -6.97
C SER A 146 -27.08 -6.41 -7.91
N ILE A 147 -25.81 -6.47 -7.49
CA ILE A 147 -24.67 -6.04 -8.31
C ILE A 147 -23.83 -7.26 -8.68
N SER A 148 -23.38 -7.34 -9.93
CA SER A 148 -22.42 -8.34 -10.40
C SER A 148 -21.23 -7.71 -11.10
N ILE A 149 -20.10 -8.42 -11.09
CA ILE A 149 -18.90 -8.07 -11.85
C ILE A 149 -18.50 -9.17 -12.82
N SER A 150 -17.77 -8.81 -13.87
CA SER A 150 -17.19 -9.76 -14.82
C SER A 150 -15.86 -9.24 -15.37
N THR A 151 -14.95 -10.16 -15.69
CA THR A 151 -13.70 -9.86 -16.40
C THR A 151 -13.87 -9.89 -17.92
N ASP A 152 -14.78 -10.73 -18.42
CA ASP A 152 -14.91 -11.08 -19.83
C ASP A 152 -16.23 -10.59 -20.47
N GLY A 153 -17.18 -10.11 -19.66
CA GLY A 153 -18.48 -9.64 -20.12
C GLY A 153 -19.43 -10.77 -20.49
N VAL A 154 -19.07 -12.02 -20.20
CA VAL A 154 -19.86 -13.22 -20.46
C VAL A 154 -20.32 -13.84 -19.15
N VAL A 155 -19.38 -14.12 -18.24
CA VAL A 155 -19.67 -14.74 -16.94
C VAL A 155 -19.70 -13.66 -15.87
N PHE A 156 -20.87 -13.42 -15.30
CA PHE A 156 -21.05 -12.45 -14.22
C PHE A 156 -21.15 -13.16 -12.87
N THR A 157 -20.38 -12.67 -11.91
CA THR A 157 -20.41 -13.12 -10.52
C THR A 157 -21.12 -12.05 -9.69
N GLU A 158 -22.20 -12.43 -9.00
CA GLU A 158 -22.88 -11.55 -8.03
C GLU A 158 -21.94 -11.22 -6.86
N ILE A 159 -21.89 -9.94 -6.49
CA ILE A 159 -21.14 -9.48 -5.33
C ILE A 159 -21.95 -9.86 -4.08
N PRO A 160 -21.39 -10.67 -3.16
CA PRO A 160 -22.08 -11.08 -1.95
C PRO A 160 -22.62 -9.88 -1.14
N GLY A 161 -23.82 -10.00 -0.59
CA GLY A 161 -24.43 -8.97 0.25
C GLY A 161 -25.07 -7.78 -0.50
N THR A 162 -25.01 -7.76 -1.84
CA THR A 162 -25.60 -6.66 -2.64
C THR A 162 -27.06 -6.90 -3.05
N VAL A 163 -27.66 -8.05 -2.69
CA VAL A 163 -29.08 -8.31 -2.96
C VAL A 163 -29.95 -7.40 -2.09
N TYR A 164 -30.76 -6.57 -2.74
CA TYR A 164 -31.65 -5.63 -2.08
C TYR A 164 -33.07 -5.76 -2.60
N LYS A 165 -34.04 -5.79 -1.67
CA LYS A 165 -35.47 -5.82 -1.96
C LYS A 165 -36.20 -4.89 -1.01
N ASP A 166 -36.83 -3.85 -1.52
CA ASP A 166 -37.67 -2.96 -0.70
C ASP A 166 -38.77 -2.26 -1.50
N LEU A 167 -39.78 -1.76 -0.80
CA LEU A 167 -40.83 -0.89 -1.32
C LEU A 167 -40.33 0.55 -1.38
N LEU A 168 -40.57 1.23 -2.52
CA LEU A 168 -40.20 2.63 -2.68
C LEU A 168 -41.18 3.51 -1.90
N ALA A 169 -40.65 4.46 -1.14
CA ALA A 169 -41.48 5.52 -0.58
C ALA A 169 -41.99 6.40 -1.74
N GLN A 170 -43.32 6.52 -1.87
CA GLN A 170 -43.92 7.45 -2.82
C GLN A 170 -43.79 8.87 -2.28
N ALA A 171 -43.34 9.81 -3.13
CA ALA A 171 -43.45 11.21 -2.78
C ALA A 171 -44.93 11.56 -2.61
N GLY A 172 -45.28 12.24 -1.50
CA GLY A 172 -46.51 13.02 -1.46
C GLY A 172 -46.52 14.04 -2.61
N THR A 173 -47.65 14.68 -2.88
CA THR A 173 -47.87 15.62 -4.01
C THR A 173 -46.99 16.88 -4.04
N GLY A 174 -45.85 16.89 -3.35
CA GLY A 174 -44.85 17.96 -3.36
C GLY A 174 -44.08 18.02 -4.67
N ILE A 175 -43.56 19.21 -4.96
CA ILE A 175 -43.01 19.63 -6.26
C ILE A 175 -41.51 19.31 -6.40
N ASN A 176 -40.89 18.70 -5.39
CA ASN A 176 -39.46 18.37 -5.38
C ASN A 176 -39.26 16.86 -5.58
N PRO A 177 -38.42 16.43 -6.54
CA PRO A 177 -38.09 15.02 -6.72
C PRO A 177 -37.43 14.47 -5.45
N LEU A 178 -38.11 13.57 -4.75
CA LEU A 178 -37.47 12.70 -3.77
C LEU A 178 -36.86 11.52 -4.54
N PHE A 179 -35.61 11.17 -4.26
CA PHE A 179 -35.02 9.93 -4.77
C PHE A 179 -34.90 8.95 -3.61
N ASN A 180 -35.27 7.69 -3.85
CA ASN A 180 -34.87 6.61 -2.96
C ASN A 180 -33.44 6.22 -3.36
N ASN A 181 -32.48 6.40 -2.46
CA ASN A 181 -31.08 6.09 -2.70
C ASN A 181 -30.71 4.78 -2.01
N VAL A 182 -30.13 3.85 -2.76
CA VAL A 182 -29.46 2.65 -2.25
C VAL A 182 -27.97 2.75 -2.56
N THR A 183 -27.16 2.99 -1.54
CA THR A 183 -25.69 3.08 -1.67
C THR A 183 -25.02 1.85 -1.05
N TYR A 184 -24.16 1.22 -1.83
CA TYR A 184 -23.20 0.21 -1.39
C TYR A 184 -21.83 0.89 -1.29
N ALA A 185 -21.16 0.68 -0.17
CA ALA A 185 -19.76 1.04 0.01
C ALA A 185 -18.97 -0.24 0.24
N PHE A 186 -17.86 -0.38 -0.47
CA PHE A 186 -17.00 -1.55 -0.42
C PHE A 186 -15.70 -1.17 0.27
N GLU A 187 -15.19 -2.07 1.10
CA GLU A 187 -13.87 -1.92 1.66
C GLU A 187 -12.81 -2.05 0.55
N PRO A 188 -11.68 -1.34 0.63
CA PRO A 188 -10.64 -1.48 -0.36
C PRO A 188 -10.14 -2.92 -0.49
N GLY A 189 -10.04 -3.42 -1.72
CA GLY A 189 -9.70 -4.81 -1.98
C GLY A 189 -10.86 -5.81 -1.90
N GLU A 190 -12.04 -5.40 -1.43
CA GLU A 190 -13.22 -6.28 -1.30
C GLU A 190 -13.76 -6.72 -2.66
N VAL A 191 -13.88 -5.77 -3.59
CA VAL A 191 -14.35 -6.01 -4.95
C VAL A 191 -13.28 -5.53 -5.92
N VAL A 192 -12.49 -6.46 -6.44
CA VAL A 192 -11.37 -6.18 -7.34
C VAL A 192 -11.42 -7.04 -8.60
N GLY A 193 -10.61 -6.69 -9.59
CA GLY A 193 -10.29 -7.62 -10.67
C GLY A 193 -11.34 -7.67 -11.78
N PHE A 194 -12.09 -6.59 -12.03
CA PHE A 194 -13.21 -6.59 -12.99
C PHE A 194 -13.06 -5.55 -14.10
N ARG A 195 -13.76 -5.81 -15.20
CA ARG A 195 -13.91 -4.88 -16.34
C ARG A 195 -15.35 -4.44 -16.51
N TYR A 196 -16.27 -5.37 -16.33
CA TYR A 196 -17.68 -5.16 -16.49
C TYR A 196 -18.36 -5.11 -15.14
N LEU A 197 -19.26 -4.15 -14.99
CA LEU A 197 -20.12 -4.00 -13.83
C LEU A 197 -21.56 -4.16 -14.30
N ARG A 198 -22.41 -4.82 -13.50
CA ARG A 198 -23.79 -5.11 -13.87
C ARG A 198 -24.73 -4.86 -12.69
N LEU A 199 -25.80 -4.12 -12.97
CA LEU A 199 -26.97 -4.05 -12.11
C LEU A 199 -27.96 -5.11 -12.56
N ASN A 200 -28.28 -6.05 -11.67
CA ASN A 200 -29.31 -7.04 -11.88
C ASN A 200 -30.63 -6.52 -11.33
N SER A 201 -31.69 -6.67 -12.10
CA SER A 201 -33.05 -6.36 -11.70
C SER A 201 -33.90 -7.62 -11.86
N PHE A 202 -34.50 -8.06 -10.76
CA PHE A 202 -35.20 -9.33 -10.67
C PHE A 202 -36.72 -9.16 -10.67
N ASP A 203 -37.45 -10.04 -11.34
CA ASP A 203 -38.88 -10.17 -11.07
C ASP A 203 -39.12 -10.78 -9.68
N ASP A 204 -40.19 -10.37 -8.99
CA ASP A 204 -40.59 -10.95 -7.71
C ASP A 204 -41.70 -12.00 -7.91
N PRO A 205 -41.39 -13.31 -7.89
CA PRO A 205 -42.38 -14.35 -8.10
C PRO A 205 -43.32 -14.56 -6.89
N SER A 206 -43.06 -13.91 -5.75
CA SER A 206 -43.82 -14.12 -4.51
C SER A 206 -45.16 -13.37 -4.43
N THR A 207 -45.41 -12.41 -5.34
CA THR A 207 -46.65 -11.62 -5.33
C THR A 207 -47.65 -12.10 -6.39
N ASN A 208 -48.71 -12.74 -5.93
CA ASN A 208 -49.85 -13.14 -6.76
C ASN A 208 -50.59 -11.87 -7.28
N ALA A 209 -50.40 -11.55 -8.55
CA ALA A 209 -51.30 -10.82 -9.47
C ALA A 209 -51.92 -9.44 -9.13
N ALA A 210 -51.56 -8.72 -8.05
CA ALA A 210 -52.16 -7.37 -7.82
C ALA A 210 -51.23 -6.29 -7.23
N ILE A 211 -50.03 -6.64 -6.78
CA ILE A 211 -48.98 -5.68 -6.46
C ILE A 211 -47.79 -6.07 -7.33
N ASN A 212 -47.85 -5.74 -8.61
CA ASN A 212 -46.64 -5.82 -9.42
C ASN A 212 -45.65 -4.83 -8.78
N LEU A 213 -44.64 -5.36 -8.08
CA LEU A 213 -43.38 -4.68 -7.80
C LEU A 213 -42.70 -4.43 -9.15
N LEU A 214 -43.29 -3.53 -9.92
CA LEU A 214 -42.72 -3.08 -11.16
C LEU A 214 -41.42 -2.36 -10.76
N GLN A 215 -40.30 -2.90 -11.19
CA GLN A 215 -38.95 -2.35 -11.04
C GLN A 215 -38.90 -0.91 -11.55
N PRO A 216 -38.34 0.11 -10.90
CA PRO A 216 -38.45 1.52 -11.32
C PRO A 216 -38.16 1.78 -12.82
N ARG A 217 -38.91 2.70 -13.45
CA ARG A 217 -38.72 3.12 -14.85
C ARG A 217 -37.53 4.05 -15.00
N TYR A 218 -37.26 4.83 -13.96
CA TYR A 218 -36.19 5.82 -13.92
C TYR A 218 -35.24 5.44 -12.80
N VAL A 219 -34.03 5.06 -13.19
CA VAL A 219 -32.92 4.78 -12.30
C VAL A 219 -31.72 5.58 -12.80
N GLU A 220 -31.03 6.22 -11.87
CA GLU A 220 -29.71 6.79 -12.05
C GLU A 220 -28.74 5.96 -11.20
N VAL A 221 -27.56 5.68 -11.76
CA VAL A 221 -26.56 4.82 -11.12
C VAL A 221 -25.24 5.58 -11.12
N ASP A 222 -24.63 5.68 -9.95
CA ASP A 222 -23.31 6.28 -9.77
C ASP A 222 -22.37 5.19 -9.25
N ALA A 223 -21.30 4.90 -9.99
CA ALA A 223 -20.31 3.89 -9.61
C ALA A 223 -18.93 4.52 -9.58
N PHE A 224 -18.25 4.44 -8.43
CA PHE A 224 -16.89 4.92 -8.26
C PHE A 224 -15.93 3.74 -8.24
N THR A 225 -14.97 3.76 -9.15
CA THR A 225 -13.90 2.76 -9.22
C THR A 225 -12.55 3.45 -9.12
N SER A 226 -11.65 2.87 -8.35
CA SER A 226 -10.26 3.29 -8.30
C SER A 226 -9.34 2.18 -8.81
N LYS A 227 -8.11 2.55 -9.11
CA LYS A 227 -7.07 1.57 -9.41
C LYS A 227 -6.75 0.84 -8.10
N VAL A 228 -6.78 -0.49 -8.08
CA VAL A 228 -6.07 -1.27 -7.04
C VAL A 228 -4.65 -0.74 -7.08
N PRO A 229 -4.15 -0.13 -5.99
CA PRO A 229 -2.78 0.34 -5.94
C PRO A 229 -1.89 -0.80 -6.42
N GLY A 230 -1.24 -0.57 -7.55
CA GLY A 230 -0.24 -1.49 -8.07
C GLY A 230 0.88 -1.38 -7.09
N GLY A 231 0.88 -2.28 -6.11
CA GLY A 231 1.65 -2.17 -4.89
C GLY A 231 3.03 -1.66 -5.18
N SER A 232 3.30 -0.43 -4.74
CA SER A 232 4.57 0.23 -4.96
C SER A 232 5.67 -0.72 -4.50
N SER A 233 6.39 -1.30 -5.47
CA SER A 233 7.51 -2.17 -5.13
C SER A 233 8.58 -1.26 -4.59
N ARG A 234 8.85 -1.39 -3.29
CA ARG A 234 10.12 -0.97 -2.71
C ARG A 234 11.23 -1.39 -3.67
N PRO A 235 12.23 -0.54 -3.95
CA PRO A 235 13.22 -0.84 -4.97
C PRO A 235 13.93 -2.18 -4.71
N ASP A 236 14.05 -3.02 -5.74
CA ASP A 236 14.60 -4.38 -5.63
C ASP A 236 16.07 -4.41 -5.18
N PHE A 237 16.78 -3.30 -5.36
CA PHE A 237 18.18 -3.14 -4.93
C PHE A 237 18.32 -2.88 -3.43
N TRP A 238 17.21 -2.66 -2.71
CA TRP A 238 17.22 -2.61 -1.25
C TRP A 238 17.01 -4.02 -0.69
N SER A 239 17.66 -4.36 0.42
CA SER A 239 17.38 -5.61 1.14
C SER A 239 17.69 -5.51 2.63
N ILE A 240 17.02 -6.34 3.45
CA ILE A 240 17.40 -6.61 4.83
C ILE A 240 18.07 -7.99 4.84
N ARG A 241 19.30 -8.06 5.34
CA ARG A 241 20.02 -9.33 5.52
C ARG A 241 20.61 -9.37 6.91
N ASN A 242 20.24 -10.38 7.70
CA ASN A 242 20.66 -10.52 9.09
C ASN A 242 20.41 -9.25 9.93
N GLY A 243 19.25 -8.62 9.72
CA GLY A 243 18.84 -7.38 10.40
C GLY A 243 19.60 -6.11 9.99
N ARG A 244 20.43 -6.15 8.94
CA ARG A 244 21.14 -4.99 8.39
C ARG A 244 20.55 -4.55 7.08
N PHE A 245 20.65 -3.25 6.79
CA PHE A 245 20.17 -2.67 5.55
C PHE A 245 21.23 -2.72 4.45
N PHE A 246 20.82 -3.06 3.23
CA PHE A 246 21.69 -3.10 2.07
C PHE A 246 21.08 -2.40 0.87
N VAL A 247 21.94 -1.75 0.09
CA VAL A 247 21.64 -1.05 -1.16
C VAL A 247 22.65 -1.53 -2.20
N ASP A 248 22.20 -2.20 -3.27
CA ASP A 248 23.09 -2.81 -4.28
C ASP A 248 24.24 -3.62 -3.64
N ASP A 249 23.88 -4.50 -2.71
CA ASP A 249 24.80 -5.32 -1.91
C ASP A 249 25.76 -4.59 -0.95
N GLN A 250 25.80 -3.25 -0.96
CA GLN A 250 26.53 -2.46 0.02
C GLN A 250 25.75 -2.37 1.33
N TRP A 251 26.39 -2.71 2.46
CA TRP A 251 25.80 -2.47 3.78
C TRP A 251 25.76 -0.97 4.05
N VAL A 252 24.57 -0.46 4.33
CA VAL A 252 24.35 0.93 4.73
C VAL A 252 23.93 0.95 6.19
N PHE A 253 24.67 1.70 7.01
CA PHE A 253 24.28 2.02 8.38
C PHE A 253 23.53 3.35 8.37
N LEU A 254 22.28 3.36 8.82
CA LEU A 254 21.43 4.54 8.72
C LEU A 254 21.72 5.54 9.85
N LYS A 255 21.87 6.80 9.47
CA LYS A 255 21.80 7.94 10.38
C LYS A 255 20.51 8.67 10.08
N SER A 256 19.53 8.45 10.94
CA SER A 256 18.14 8.83 10.73
C SER A 256 17.79 10.02 11.60
N GLY A 257 17.12 11.00 11.00
CA GLY A 257 16.60 12.16 11.71
C GLY A 257 15.08 12.22 11.62
N LYS A 258 14.40 12.06 12.75
CA LYS A 258 12.93 12.13 12.81
C LYS A 258 12.47 13.57 13.05
N LEU A 259 11.68 14.08 12.12
CA LEU A 259 11.18 15.45 12.10
C LEU A 259 9.81 15.51 12.80
N LEU A 260 9.79 16.06 14.01
CA LEU A 260 8.55 16.39 14.71
C LEU A 260 8.18 17.85 14.38
N ARG A 261 7.38 18.04 13.32
CA ARG A 261 6.98 19.36 12.82
C ARG A 261 5.49 19.41 12.55
N ASN A 262 4.96 20.63 12.54
CA ASN A 262 3.59 20.88 12.09
C ASN A 262 3.55 20.94 10.55
N PHE A 263 3.43 19.78 9.92
CA PHE A 263 3.29 19.69 8.47
C PHE A 263 1.88 20.01 7.99
N GLY A 264 0.84 19.64 8.75
CA GLY A 264 -0.55 19.89 8.32
C GLY A 264 -0.93 21.37 8.28
N GLY A 265 -0.21 22.24 8.98
CA GLY A 265 -0.36 23.69 8.88
C GLY A 265 0.57 24.37 7.86
N ALA A 266 1.46 23.63 7.21
CA ALA A 266 2.46 24.20 6.32
C ALA A 266 1.88 24.57 4.96
N THR A 267 2.38 25.69 4.40
CA THR A 267 2.04 26.17 3.05
C THR A 267 3.23 26.21 2.11
N SER A 268 4.44 25.92 2.61
CA SER A 268 5.67 25.92 1.83
C SER A 268 6.68 24.91 2.39
N ALA A 269 7.40 24.23 1.50
CA ALA A 269 8.47 23.30 1.87
C ALA A 269 9.83 23.98 2.09
N GLY A 270 9.98 25.27 1.77
CA GLY A 270 11.29 25.92 1.64
C GLY A 270 12.19 25.82 2.88
N GLN A 271 11.67 26.11 4.07
CA GLN A 271 12.46 26.01 5.30
C GLN A 271 12.78 24.56 5.66
N PHE A 272 11.83 23.64 5.49
CA PHE A 272 12.07 22.21 5.75
C PHE A 272 13.16 21.64 4.83
N ILE A 273 13.15 22.02 3.55
CA ILE A 273 14.20 21.64 2.59
C ILE A 273 15.56 22.23 2.99
N ALA A 274 15.60 23.49 3.43
CA ALA A 274 16.84 24.11 3.90
C ALA A 274 17.42 23.37 5.12
N ASP A 275 16.58 23.01 6.08
CA ASP A 275 16.96 22.24 7.27
C ASP A 275 17.47 20.83 6.88
N ILE A 276 16.74 20.12 6.00
CA ILE A 276 17.15 18.82 5.48
C ILE A 276 18.50 18.90 4.74
N ASN A 277 18.75 19.96 3.98
CA ASN A 277 20.05 20.14 3.32
C ASN A 277 21.19 20.27 4.34
N VAL A 278 20.99 20.98 5.45
CA VAL A 278 21.99 21.02 6.54
C VAL A 278 22.21 19.62 7.12
N MET A 279 21.14 18.88 7.40
CA MET A 279 21.23 17.51 7.90
C MET A 279 22.06 16.61 6.97
N ILE A 280 21.86 16.72 5.65
CA ILE A 280 22.57 15.89 4.67
C ILE A 280 24.01 16.38 4.48
N ASP A 281 24.20 17.66 4.14
CA ASP A 281 25.49 18.19 3.67
C ASP A 281 26.50 18.42 4.80
N GLN A 282 26.04 18.71 6.02
CA GLN A 282 26.91 19.10 7.14
C GLN A 282 26.92 18.03 8.24
N LEU A 283 25.78 17.39 8.47
CA LEU A 283 25.59 16.43 9.56
C LEU A 283 25.56 14.97 9.08
N TYR A 284 25.69 14.72 7.77
CA TYR A 284 25.85 13.38 7.18
C TYR A 284 24.66 12.43 7.48
N TYR A 285 23.45 12.99 7.65
CA TYR A 285 22.24 12.18 7.69
C TYR A 285 21.95 11.59 6.32
N ASN A 286 21.74 10.28 6.27
CA ASN A 286 21.40 9.56 5.04
C ASN A 286 19.94 9.09 5.02
N HIS A 287 19.19 9.33 6.10
CA HIS A 287 17.77 9.02 6.22
C HIS A 287 17.01 10.12 6.98
N VAL A 288 15.82 10.47 6.49
CA VAL A 288 14.90 11.44 7.12
C VAL A 288 13.56 10.76 7.38
N SER A 289 13.05 10.86 8.61
CA SER A 289 11.75 10.31 8.98
C SER A 289 10.76 11.45 9.24
N ILE A 290 9.60 11.42 8.59
CA ILE A 290 8.58 12.48 8.67
C ILE A 290 7.44 12.00 9.55
N ASN A 291 7.24 12.65 10.69
CA ASN A 291 6.17 12.31 11.60
C ASN A 291 4.84 12.93 11.17
N ILE A 292 3.82 12.09 11.03
CA ILE A 292 2.46 12.46 10.63
C ILE A 292 1.57 12.46 11.86
N TYR A 293 1.05 13.63 12.19
CA TYR A 293 0.03 13.83 13.24
C TYR A 293 -1.36 13.88 12.59
N PRO A 294 -2.21 12.85 12.70
CA PRO A 294 -3.48 12.82 12.00
C PRO A 294 -4.40 14.00 12.33
N ASP A 295 -4.40 14.51 13.56
CA ASP A 295 -5.19 15.68 13.99
C ASP A 295 -4.83 16.99 13.25
N GLN A 296 -3.66 17.06 12.62
CA GLN A 296 -3.26 18.17 11.76
C GLN A 296 -3.82 18.06 10.34
N PHE A 297 -4.26 16.86 9.92
CA PHE A 297 -4.72 16.57 8.56
C PHE A 297 -6.19 16.20 8.47
N ASP A 298 -6.75 15.54 9.49
CA ASP A 298 -8.12 15.05 9.57
C ASP A 298 -8.81 15.65 10.81
N THR A 299 -9.25 16.90 10.71
CA THR A 299 -9.98 17.58 11.79
C THR A 299 -11.44 17.14 11.87
N THR A 300 -11.96 16.51 10.82
CA THR A 300 -13.35 16.03 10.73
C THR A 300 -13.55 14.64 11.35
N ALA A 301 -12.45 13.91 11.57
CA ALA A 301 -12.40 12.55 12.11
C ALA A 301 -13.09 11.51 11.23
N ASP A 302 -13.05 11.69 9.90
CA ASP A 302 -13.62 10.76 8.92
C ASP A 302 -12.57 9.81 8.30
N GLY A 303 -11.31 9.94 8.71
CA GLY A 303 -10.18 9.17 8.21
C GLY A 303 -9.62 9.68 6.89
N ARG A 304 -9.94 10.91 6.46
CA ARG A 304 -9.42 11.52 5.22
C ARG A 304 -8.66 12.81 5.50
N VAL A 305 -7.76 13.17 4.58
CA VAL A 305 -7.10 14.48 4.62
C VAL A 305 -8.13 15.55 4.26
N ASP A 306 -8.34 16.51 5.15
CA ASP A 306 -9.28 17.60 4.94
C ASP A 306 -8.85 18.48 3.74
N PRO A 307 -9.80 19.02 2.96
CA PRO A 307 -9.49 19.86 1.81
C PRO A 307 -8.59 21.07 2.12
N ASN A 308 -8.72 21.67 3.31
CA ASN A 308 -7.90 22.80 3.74
C ASN A 308 -6.49 22.40 4.24
N ARG A 309 -6.18 21.10 4.31
CA ARG A 309 -4.87 20.54 4.73
C ARG A 309 -4.07 19.97 3.56
N LEU A 310 -4.61 20.03 2.34
CA LEU A 310 -3.93 19.54 1.13
C LEU A 310 -2.58 20.23 0.87
N ALA A 311 -2.43 21.51 1.23
CA ALA A 311 -1.15 22.22 1.12
C ALA A 311 -0.06 21.58 1.99
N GLY A 312 -0.39 21.13 3.21
CA GLY A 312 0.53 20.44 4.09
C GLY A 312 0.92 19.06 3.56
N LEU A 313 -0.04 18.34 2.96
CA LEU A 313 0.22 17.07 2.29
C LEU A 313 1.17 17.28 1.11
N GLU A 314 0.99 18.35 0.34
CA GLU A 314 1.87 18.72 -0.77
C GLU A 314 3.28 19.07 -0.31
N VAL A 315 3.43 19.72 0.85
CA VAL A 315 4.75 19.91 1.47
C VAL A 315 5.43 18.56 1.71
N ILE A 316 4.74 17.58 2.30
CA ILE A 316 5.32 16.25 2.55
C ILE A 316 5.76 15.58 1.25
N LYS A 317 4.94 15.66 0.19
CA LYS A 317 5.30 15.16 -1.14
C LYS A 317 6.59 15.77 -1.65
N GLN A 318 6.74 17.09 -1.54
CA GLN A 318 7.97 17.80 -1.93
C GLN A 318 9.20 17.36 -1.11
N LEU A 319 9.02 17.06 0.18
CA LEU A 319 10.13 16.56 1.01
C LEU A 319 10.55 15.15 0.61
N ILE A 320 9.59 14.27 0.31
CA ILE A 320 9.86 12.93 -0.23
C ILE A 320 10.62 13.04 -1.55
N ASP A 321 10.12 13.86 -2.49
CA ASP A 321 10.74 14.07 -3.80
C ASP A 321 12.16 14.63 -3.66
N HIS A 322 12.37 15.58 -2.75
CA HIS A 322 13.68 16.18 -2.49
C HIS A 322 14.68 15.16 -1.92
N CYS A 323 14.28 14.39 -0.90
CA CYS A 323 15.16 13.36 -0.33
C CYS A 323 15.49 12.30 -1.38
N TRP A 324 14.49 11.84 -2.12
CA TRP A 324 14.68 10.89 -3.22
C TRP A 324 15.64 11.44 -4.27
N ALA A 325 15.45 12.70 -4.71
CA ALA A 325 16.33 13.37 -5.66
C ALA A 325 17.79 13.38 -5.23
N ARG A 326 18.02 13.44 -3.93
CA ARG A 326 19.33 13.50 -3.29
C ARG A 326 19.90 12.15 -2.92
N GLY A 327 19.19 11.05 -3.20
CA GLY A 327 19.62 9.71 -2.83
C GLY A 327 19.48 9.38 -1.35
N VAL A 328 18.75 10.21 -0.60
CA VAL A 328 18.51 10.08 0.83
C VAL A 328 17.25 9.26 1.05
N PHE A 329 17.28 8.36 2.02
CA PHE A 329 16.10 7.57 2.36
C PHE A 329 15.05 8.44 3.05
N VAL A 330 13.77 8.14 2.85
CA VAL A 330 12.68 8.82 3.55
C VAL A 330 11.71 7.79 4.12
N SER A 331 11.20 8.05 5.31
CA SER A 331 10.18 7.21 5.96
C SER A 331 9.04 8.08 6.50
N LEU A 332 7.87 7.47 6.67
CA LEU A 332 6.70 8.12 7.30
C LEU A 332 6.38 7.42 8.62
N ASN A 333 5.95 8.17 9.63
CA ASN A 333 5.56 7.64 10.92
C ASN A 333 4.16 8.15 11.26
N PHE A 334 3.24 7.30 11.69
CA PHE A 334 1.84 7.70 11.90
C PHE A 334 1.49 7.73 13.38
N GLU A 335 1.42 8.91 14.00
CA GLU A 335 1.11 9.05 15.43
C GLU A 335 -0.41 9.00 15.70
N THR A 336 -1.01 7.83 15.49
CA THR A 336 -2.47 7.60 15.55
C THR A 336 -3.03 7.42 16.95
N TYR A 337 -2.20 7.56 17.99
CA TYR A 337 -2.56 7.37 19.38
C TYR A 337 -2.18 8.60 20.21
N ASN A 338 -2.80 8.78 21.38
CA ASN A 338 -2.65 9.99 22.20
C ASN A 338 -1.80 9.76 23.46
N VAL A 339 -0.83 8.84 23.43
CA VAL A 339 0.14 8.61 24.51
C VAL A 339 1.54 8.68 23.93
N GLY A 340 2.44 9.47 24.53
CA GLY A 340 3.80 9.64 23.98
C GLY A 340 4.00 10.93 23.17
N GLY A 341 2.92 11.66 22.96
CA GLY A 341 2.71 12.51 21.78
C GLY A 341 1.42 12.02 21.11
N GLY A 342 0.59 12.93 20.59
CA GLY A 342 -0.77 12.61 20.20
C GLY A 342 -1.19 13.21 18.88
N GLY A 343 -1.93 12.43 18.09
CA GLY A 343 -2.50 12.89 16.83
C GLY A 343 -3.95 12.47 16.60
N VAL A 344 -4.72 12.10 17.64
CA VAL A 344 -6.14 11.77 17.48
C VAL A 344 -7.00 13.04 17.49
N PRO A 345 -7.85 13.28 16.47
CA PRO A 345 -8.61 14.52 16.36
C PRO A 345 -9.66 14.65 17.45
N ALA A 346 -9.79 15.87 18.00
CA ALA A 346 -10.73 16.17 19.07
C ALA A 346 -12.18 15.85 18.70
N LYS A 347 -12.53 15.95 17.41
CA LYS A 347 -13.86 15.66 16.86
C LYS A 347 -14.26 14.20 17.04
N LEU A 348 -13.31 13.26 16.97
CA LEU A 348 -13.58 11.84 17.14
C LEU A 348 -14.24 11.54 18.50
N PHE A 349 -13.72 12.15 19.56
CA PHE A 349 -14.27 12.05 20.92
C PHE A 349 -15.58 12.81 21.14
N GLN A 350 -15.95 13.74 20.25
CA GLN A 350 -17.25 14.43 20.28
C GLN A 350 -18.32 13.56 19.61
N VAL A 351 -17.96 12.88 18.52
CA VAL A 351 -18.87 11.99 17.78
C VAL A 351 -19.10 10.69 18.55
N TYR A 352 -18.04 10.11 19.13
CA TYR A 352 -18.10 8.86 19.89
C TYR A 352 -17.69 9.10 21.35
N THR A 353 -18.65 9.38 22.23
CA THR A 353 -18.37 9.75 23.62
C THR A 353 -17.81 8.61 24.48
N ASN A 354 -18.07 7.36 24.09
CA ASN A 354 -17.56 6.14 24.75
C ASN A 354 -16.22 5.65 24.18
N ILE A 355 -15.60 6.37 23.24
CA ILE A 355 -14.32 5.98 22.63
C ILE A 355 -13.13 6.14 23.56
N VAL A 356 -13.26 6.96 24.61
CA VAL A 356 -12.19 7.24 25.56
C VAL A 356 -11.92 6.03 26.46
N ALA A 357 -10.66 5.65 26.60
CA ALA A 357 -10.24 4.62 27.54
C ALA A 357 -10.57 5.04 28.99
N ARG A 358 -10.73 4.07 29.88
CA ARG A 358 -11.05 4.31 31.30
C ARG A 358 -9.95 3.79 32.20
N ASN A 359 -9.41 4.59 33.11
CA ASN A 359 -8.38 4.14 34.05
C ASN A 359 -8.96 3.20 35.15
N ALA A 360 -8.13 2.74 36.09
CA ALA A 360 -8.57 1.86 37.17
C ALA A 360 -9.57 2.49 38.15
N LEU A 361 -9.72 3.82 38.15
CA LEU A 361 -10.76 4.57 38.88
C LEU A 361 -12.05 4.77 38.06
N LEU A 362 -12.08 4.26 36.81
CA LEU A 362 -13.12 4.48 35.80
C LEU A 362 -13.25 5.94 35.34
N GLU A 363 -12.24 6.76 35.57
CA GLU A 363 -12.15 8.11 35.02
C GLU A 363 -11.66 8.05 33.57
N GLU A 364 -11.86 9.13 32.81
CA GLU A 364 -11.29 9.23 31.46
C GLU A 364 -9.76 9.17 31.49
N ALA A 365 -9.20 8.26 30.69
CA ALA A 365 -7.77 8.18 30.46
C ALA A 365 -7.26 9.44 29.76
N ARG A 366 -6.20 10.03 30.31
CA ARG A 366 -5.50 11.19 29.75
C ARG A 366 -4.00 10.96 29.80
N ASP A 367 -3.32 11.38 28.74
CA ASP A 367 -1.86 11.42 28.75
C ASP A 367 -1.37 12.68 29.45
N ILE A 368 -0.91 12.52 30.69
CA ILE A 368 -0.38 13.61 31.50
C ILE A 368 1.16 13.63 31.50
N GLU A 369 1.83 12.65 30.84
CA GLU A 369 3.29 12.50 30.80
C GLU A 369 3.97 13.75 30.21
N TYR A 370 3.35 14.35 29.18
CA TYR A 370 3.89 15.52 28.48
C TYR A 370 3.04 16.79 28.58
N SER A 371 1.77 16.67 29.00
CA SER A 371 0.79 17.76 28.97
C SER A 371 0.21 18.14 30.34
N GLY A 372 0.70 17.51 31.42
CA GLY A 372 0.21 17.73 32.78
C GLY A 372 -1.27 17.39 32.96
N VAL A 373 -1.91 17.92 34.01
CA VAL A 373 -3.29 17.57 34.41
C VAL A 373 -4.38 17.79 33.34
N ASN A 374 -4.09 18.59 32.30
CA ASN A 374 -4.99 18.85 31.16
C ASN A 374 -4.65 17.98 29.94
N GLY A 375 -4.02 16.82 30.17
CA GLY A 375 -3.59 15.86 29.17
C GLY A 375 -4.64 15.49 28.10
N ARG A 376 -4.15 15.10 26.92
CA ARG A 376 -5.00 14.68 25.80
C ARG A 376 -5.78 13.43 26.19
N ARG A 377 -7.06 13.37 25.80
CA ARG A 377 -7.89 12.16 25.98
C ARG A 377 -7.30 11.01 25.18
N VAL A 378 -7.23 9.84 25.78
CA VAL A 378 -6.66 8.64 25.16
C VAL A 378 -7.80 7.73 24.68
N PRO A 379 -7.84 7.34 23.40
CA PRO A 379 -8.87 6.43 22.92
C PRO A 379 -8.62 5.01 23.44
N SER A 380 -9.67 4.21 23.56
CA SER A 380 -9.54 2.77 23.78
C SER A 380 -9.07 2.11 22.49
N ILE A 381 -7.94 1.40 22.54
CA ILE A 381 -7.43 0.59 21.42
C ILE A 381 -8.36 -0.57 21.04
N HIS A 382 -9.39 -0.83 21.85
CA HIS A 382 -10.39 -1.87 21.61
C HIS A 382 -11.66 -1.31 20.96
N HIS A 383 -11.80 0.02 20.86
CA HIS A 383 -13.03 0.61 20.36
C HIS A 383 -13.09 0.52 18.82
N PRO A 384 -14.15 -0.08 18.23
CA PRO A 384 -14.19 -0.37 16.80
C PRO A 384 -14.12 0.88 15.92
N TYR A 385 -14.76 1.99 16.33
CA TYR A 385 -14.70 3.24 15.58
C TYR A 385 -13.32 3.92 15.65
N TYR A 386 -12.56 3.73 16.73
CA TYR A 386 -11.18 4.22 16.80
C TYR A 386 -10.30 3.45 15.82
N LEU A 387 -10.38 2.12 15.88
CA LEU A 387 -9.63 1.22 14.99
C LEU A 387 -9.96 1.44 13.52
N LYS A 388 -11.25 1.65 13.20
CA LYS A 388 -11.68 2.00 11.84
C LYS A 388 -11.05 3.32 11.41
N TRP A 389 -11.22 4.38 12.21
CA TRP A 389 -10.70 5.71 11.89
C TRP A 389 -9.18 5.72 11.69
N SER A 390 -8.40 5.13 12.60
CA SER A 390 -6.93 5.17 12.52
C SER A 390 -6.42 4.46 11.27
N ARG A 391 -7.00 3.30 10.95
CA ARG A 391 -6.62 2.49 9.78
C ARG A 391 -7.11 3.12 8.47
N ASP A 392 -8.29 3.74 8.47
CA ASP A 392 -8.76 4.53 7.32
C ASP A 392 -7.84 5.71 7.05
N PHE A 393 -7.43 6.44 8.10
CA PHE A 393 -6.48 7.54 7.97
C PHE A 393 -5.16 7.09 7.37
N ILE A 394 -4.55 6.02 7.90
CA ILE A 394 -3.30 5.44 7.36
C ILE A 394 -3.47 5.12 5.86
N ARG A 395 -4.53 4.39 5.48
CA ARG A 395 -4.79 4.02 4.09
C ARG A 395 -4.95 5.24 3.20
N ASN A 396 -5.81 6.17 3.59
CA ASN A 396 -6.17 7.33 2.78
C ASN A 396 -4.99 8.31 2.67
N PHE A 397 -4.21 8.49 3.73
CA PHE A 397 -3.01 9.33 3.69
C PHE A 397 -1.95 8.75 2.74
N LEU A 398 -1.65 7.45 2.84
CA LEU A 398 -0.70 6.79 1.94
C LEU A 398 -1.17 6.84 0.48
N ARG A 399 -2.46 6.65 0.21
CA ARG A 399 -3.03 6.84 -1.13
C ARG A 399 -2.88 8.28 -1.63
N ALA A 400 -3.10 9.26 -0.74
CA ALA A 400 -3.01 10.67 -1.09
C ALA A 400 -1.58 11.12 -1.40
N ILE A 401 -0.55 10.46 -0.82
CA ILE A 401 0.87 10.63 -1.19
C ILE A 401 1.12 10.19 -2.65
N GLY A 402 0.46 9.11 -3.08
CA GLY A 402 0.49 8.57 -4.45
C GLY A 402 1.52 7.46 -4.65
N ASP A 403 1.21 6.50 -5.53
CA ASP A 403 1.95 5.25 -5.74
C ASP A 403 3.46 5.46 -6.00
N GLU A 404 3.83 6.46 -6.80
CA GLU A 404 5.23 6.77 -7.12
C GLU A 404 6.02 7.11 -5.85
N ARG A 405 5.55 8.08 -5.05
CA ARG A 405 6.21 8.49 -3.81
C ARG A 405 6.14 7.42 -2.74
N ALA A 406 5.04 6.68 -2.69
CA ALA A 406 4.90 5.53 -1.82
C ALA A 406 5.95 4.44 -2.10
N SER A 407 6.43 4.31 -3.36
CA SER A 407 7.55 3.41 -3.72
C SER A 407 8.91 3.90 -3.23
N GLN A 408 9.03 5.20 -2.93
CA GLN A 408 10.27 5.85 -2.51
C GLN A 408 10.49 5.76 -1.00
N LEU A 409 9.46 5.35 -0.24
CA LEU A 409 9.53 5.19 1.21
C LEU A 409 10.41 3.97 1.57
N LEU A 410 11.39 4.19 2.45
CA LEU A 410 12.20 3.12 3.02
C LEU A 410 11.35 2.27 3.96
N TYR A 411 10.75 2.89 4.96
CA TYR A 411 9.75 2.25 5.80
C TYR A 411 8.56 3.16 6.11
N VAL A 412 7.49 2.53 6.57
CA VAL A 412 6.40 3.19 7.29
C VAL A 412 6.41 2.67 8.72
N GLU A 413 6.49 3.58 9.68
CA GLU A 413 6.34 3.25 11.09
C GLU A 413 4.86 3.28 11.46
N THR A 414 4.43 2.31 12.26
CA THR A 414 3.09 2.31 12.88
C THR A 414 2.96 3.47 13.87
N THR A 415 1.97 3.42 14.78
CA THR A 415 1.94 4.37 15.90
C THR A 415 3.25 4.41 16.67
N VAL A 416 3.64 5.63 17.05
CA VAL A 416 4.81 5.93 17.87
C VAL A 416 4.59 5.39 19.28
N GLU A 417 5.63 4.77 19.84
CA GLU A 417 5.66 4.15 21.18
C GLU A 417 4.33 3.47 21.59
N PRO A 418 3.86 2.41 20.90
CA PRO A 418 2.60 1.75 21.24
C PRO A 418 2.63 1.27 22.70
N GLN A 419 1.74 1.84 23.51
CA GLN A 419 1.68 1.59 24.94
C GLN A 419 0.30 1.95 25.51
N TYR A 420 -0.03 1.37 26.65
CA TYR A 420 -1.03 1.92 27.55
C TYR A 420 -0.42 3.11 28.32
N LEU A 421 -1.21 3.74 29.20
CA LEU A 421 -0.73 4.84 30.04
C LEU A 421 0.54 4.42 30.83
N GLY A 422 1.61 5.20 30.68
CA GLY A 422 2.90 4.93 31.31
C GLY A 422 3.01 5.39 32.78
N LYS A 423 4.16 5.08 33.40
CA LYS A 423 4.48 5.38 34.80
C LYS A 423 4.43 6.85 35.18
N ASN A 424 4.57 7.77 34.23
CA ASN A 424 4.59 9.21 34.51
C ASN A 424 3.18 9.82 34.75
N ASN A 425 2.13 8.98 34.77
CA ASN A 425 0.74 9.36 35.03
C ASN A 425 0.26 9.15 36.49
N VAL A 426 1.12 9.27 37.50
CA VAL A 426 0.84 8.68 38.83
C VAL A 426 0.66 9.64 40.02
N ASP A 427 -0.52 9.47 40.63
CA ASP A 427 -0.72 9.48 42.09
C ASP A 427 0.01 8.28 42.72
N ALA A 428 0.35 8.32 44.01
CA ALA A 428 1.21 7.34 44.70
C ALA A 428 0.78 5.85 44.60
N ASP A 429 -0.47 5.56 44.21
CA ASP A 429 -1.05 4.20 44.12
C ASP A 429 -1.15 3.64 42.68
N GLN A 430 -0.67 4.39 41.68
CA GLN A 430 -0.63 4.00 40.26
C GLN A 430 -1.98 3.77 39.57
N ARG A 431 -3.12 4.04 40.22
CA ARG A 431 -4.45 3.76 39.65
C ARG A 431 -4.77 4.60 38.41
N ARG A 432 -4.19 5.80 38.30
CA ARG A 432 -4.33 6.69 37.13
C ARG A 432 -3.39 6.33 35.96
N ALA A 433 -2.31 5.61 36.23
CA ALA A 433 -1.43 5.07 35.19
C ALA A 433 -1.89 3.72 34.66
N ALA A 434 -2.80 3.04 35.36
CA ALA A 434 -3.24 1.71 34.97
C ALA A 434 -4.49 1.76 34.07
N LEU A 435 -4.28 1.30 32.84
CA LEU A 435 -5.12 0.35 32.11
C LEU A 435 -6.52 0.77 31.64
N ASP A 436 -6.88 0.34 30.42
CA ASP A 436 -8.19 0.56 29.81
C ASP A 436 -9.23 -0.44 30.35
N TYR A 437 -10.11 0.03 31.23
CA TYR A 437 -11.27 -0.67 31.77
C TYR A 437 -12.58 -0.20 31.12
N SER A 438 -12.50 0.38 29.92
CA SER A 438 -13.70 0.72 29.16
C SER A 438 -14.52 -0.53 28.82
N GLU A 439 -15.77 -0.31 28.44
CA GLU A 439 -16.65 -1.39 27.99
C GLU A 439 -16.07 -2.12 26.76
N SER A 440 -15.41 -1.41 25.85
CA SER A 440 -14.73 -2.01 24.70
C SER A 440 -13.61 -2.96 25.12
N ALA A 441 -12.82 -2.58 26.13
CA ALA A 441 -11.77 -3.44 26.67
C ALA A 441 -12.35 -4.68 27.38
N ARG A 442 -13.48 -4.54 28.09
CA ARG A 442 -14.20 -5.67 28.70
C ARG A 442 -14.63 -6.68 27.65
N LEU A 443 -15.30 -6.21 26.59
CA LEU A 443 -15.77 -7.06 25.50
C LEU A 443 -14.60 -7.77 24.80
N ALA A 444 -13.52 -7.05 24.51
CA ALA A 444 -12.32 -7.63 23.92
C ALA A 444 -11.66 -8.68 24.83
N PHE A 445 -11.65 -8.46 26.16
CA PHE A 445 -11.17 -9.44 27.13
C PHE A 445 -12.05 -10.69 27.16
N GLU A 446 -13.37 -10.55 27.11
CA GLU A 446 -14.30 -11.67 27.10
C GLU A 446 -14.18 -12.50 25.82
N GLU A 447 -14.05 -11.83 24.67
CA GLU A 447 -13.76 -12.49 23.39
C GLU A 447 -12.43 -13.24 23.46
N TRP A 448 -11.36 -12.56 23.87
CA TRP A 448 -10.03 -13.16 24.07
C TRP A 448 -10.09 -14.40 24.97
N ARG A 449 -10.80 -14.29 26.09
CA ARG A 449 -10.95 -15.37 27.07
C ARG A 449 -11.75 -16.54 26.50
N SER A 450 -12.78 -16.28 25.70
CA SER A 450 -13.61 -17.33 25.09
C SER A 450 -12.87 -18.13 24.02
N ALA A 451 -11.84 -17.55 23.40
CA ALA A 451 -10.95 -18.23 22.46
C ALA A 451 -9.88 -19.12 23.13
N LEU A 452 -9.76 -19.10 24.46
CA LEU A 452 -8.76 -19.90 25.17
C LEU A 452 -9.16 -21.38 25.27
N PRO A 453 -8.21 -22.32 25.20
CA PRO A 453 -8.48 -23.74 25.45
C PRO A 453 -9.08 -23.98 26.84
N ALA A 454 -9.96 -24.96 26.96
CA ALA A 454 -10.73 -25.23 28.19
C ALA A 454 -9.88 -25.48 29.47
N LEU A 455 -8.61 -25.89 29.33
CA LEU A 455 -7.67 -26.14 30.44
C LEU A 455 -6.60 -25.06 30.57
N ASP A 456 -6.76 -23.92 29.89
CA ASP A 456 -5.79 -22.83 29.96
C ASP A 456 -5.86 -22.15 31.34
N PRO A 457 -4.74 -22.06 32.09
CA PRO A 457 -4.72 -21.45 33.43
C PRO A 457 -5.13 -19.97 33.42
N ARG A 458 -5.07 -19.28 32.27
CA ARG A 458 -5.55 -17.90 32.12
C ARG A 458 -7.06 -17.78 32.35
N LEU A 459 -7.84 -18.85 32.17
CA LEU A 459 -9.29 -18.85 32.39
C LEU A 459 -9.71 -18.54 33.84
N ALA A 460 -8.79 -18.71 34.80
CA ALA A 460 -9.01 -18.42 36.22
C ALA A 460 -9.12 -16.91 36.51
N PHE A 461 -8.56 -16.05 35.66
CA PHE A 461 -8.71 -14.61 35.79
C PHE A 461 -10.01 -14.15 35.08
N THR A 462 -10.81 -13.35 35.77
CA THR A 462 -12.06 -12.77 35.26
C THR A 462 -11.96 -11.26 35.19
N TRP A 463 -12.81 -10.64 34.37
CA TRP A 463 -12.87 -9.18 34.27
C TRP A 463 -13.13 -8.55 35.65
N PRO A 464 -12.36 -7.53 36.08
CA PRO A 464 -12.60 -6.83 37.34
C PRO A 464 -13.93 -6.06 37.36
N THR A 465 -14.81 -6.35 38.32
CA THR A 465 -16.14 -5.72 38.42
C THR A 465 -16.23 -4.67 39.53
N ASN A 466 -15.26 -4.61 40.44
CA ASN A 466 -15.19 -3.60 41.51
C ASN A 466 -13.78 -3.01 41.67
N GLN A 467 -13.65 -1.95 42.48
CA GLN A 467 -12.38 -1.23 42.65
C GLN A 467 -11.26 -2.13 43.18
N ALA A 468 -11.52 -2.95 44.20
CA ALA A 468 -10.51 -3.82 44.79
C ALA A 468 -9.96 -4.83 43.77
N GLN A 469 -10.83 -5.35 42.89
CA GLN A 469 -10.41 -6.24 41.81
C GLN A 469 -9.60 -5.49 40.74
N ARG A 470 -9.96 -4.25 40.40
CA ARG A 470 -9.17 -3.43 39.46
C ARG A 470 -7.79 -3.15 40.01
N ASP A 471 -7.69 -2.72 41.28
CA ASP A 471 -6.43 -2.51 41.97
C ASP A 471 -5.57 -3.79 41.94
N SER A 472 -6.19 -4.95 42.22
CA SER A 472 -5.50 -6.26 42.22
C SER A 472 -5.12 -6.77 40.83
N SER A 473 -5.73 -6.23 39.77
CA SER A 473 -5.39 -6.59 38.39
C SER A 473 -4.14 -5.87 37.87
N ILE A 474 -3.74 -4.77 38.52
CA ILE A 474 -2.49 -4.07 38.22
C ILE A 474 -1.32 -5.02 38.55
N GLY A 475 -0.47 -5.31 37.56
CA GLY A 475 0.62 -6.27 37.70
C GLY A 475 0.20 -7.75 37.61
N ASN A 476 -1.08 -8.08 37.47
CA ASN A 476 -1.54 -9.47 37.34
C ASN A 476 -1.01 -10.10 36.04
N THR A 477 -0.38 -11.27 36.13
CA THR A 477 0.25 -11.94 34.99
C THR A 477 -0.74 -12.30 33.87
N HIS A 478 -1.96 -12.77 34.19
CA HIS A 478 -2.93 -13.15 33.16
C HIS A 478 -3.51 -11.93 32.45
N PHE A 479 -3.81 -10.87 33.21
CA PHE A 479 -4.26 -9.61 32.62
C PHE A 479 -3.17 -8.97 31.75
N ASN A 480 -1.93 -8.98 32.21
CA ASN A 480 -0.79 -8.47 31.43
C ASN A 480 -0.52 -9.28 30.15
N LYS A 481 -0.83 -10.59 30.13
CA LYS A 481 -0.82 -11.36 28.88
C LYS A 481 -1.87 -10.88 27.90
N PHE A 482 -3.13 -10.75 28.31
CA PHE A 482 -4.21 -10.20 27.48
C PHE A 482 -3.80 -8.85 26.86
N ARG A 483 -3.29 -7.94 27.70
CA ARG A 483 -2.84 -6.61 27.27
C ARG A 483 -1.71 -6.66 26.25
N GLY A 484 -0.70 -7.50 26.49
CA GLY A 484 0.41 -7.68 25.56
C GLY A 484 -0.10 -8.16 24.20
N GLU A 485 -0.96 -9.19 24.18
CA GLU A 485 -1.56 -9.69 22.93
C GLU A 485 -2.41 -8.62 22.25
N ALA A 486 -3.24 -7.90 23.00
CA ALA A 486 -4.11 -6.86 22.46
C ALA A 486 -3.31 -5.72 21.81
N LEU A 487 -2.27 -5.24 22.48
CA LEU A 487 -1.41 -4.20 21.97
C LEU A 487 -0.64 -4.66 20.72
N GLY A 488 -0.14 -5.89 20.70
CA GLY A 488 0.54 -6.47 19.53
C GLY A 488 -0.40 -6.67 18.33
N ARG A 489 -1.64 -7.10 18.57
CA ARG A 489 -2.69 -7.22 17.53
C ARG A 489 -3.14 -5.86 17.01
N TRP A 490 -3.25 -4.86 17.88
CA TRP A 490 -3.58 -3.50 17.46
C TRP A 490 -2.56 -2.97 16.46
N VAL A 491 -1.27 -3.03 16.81
CA VAL A 491 -0.16 -2.64 15.93
C VAL A 491 -0.16 -3.49 14.65
N THR A 492 -0.38 -4.80 14.74
CA THR A 492 -0.49 -5.67 13.55
C THR A 492 -1.59 -5.23 12.60
N GLY A 493 -2.73 -4.75 13.11
CA GLY A 493 -3.78 -4.21 12.25
C GLY A 493 -3.41 -2.87 11.57
N ASP A 494 -2.52 -2.07 12.17
CA ASP A 494 -1.94 -0.90 11.49
C ASP A 494 -0.97 -1.36 10.38
N ILE A 495 -0.17 -2.40 10.61
CA ILE A 495 0.70 -3.04 9.61
C ILE A 495 -0.14 -3.53 8.42
N GLU A 496 -1.27 -4.20 8.67
CA GLU A 496 -2.20 -4.66 7.63
C GLU A 496 -2.77 -3.48 6.83
N ALA A 497 -3.15 -2.39 7.52
CA ALA A 497 -3.63 -1.18 6.86
C ALA A 497 -2.56 -0.57 5.93
N ILE A 498 -1.30 -0.50 6.38
CA ILE A 498 -0.16 -0.07 5.56
C ILE A 498 0.02 -0.99 4.35
N ARG A 499 0.13 -2.31 4.56
CA ARG A 499 0.36 -3.29 3.48
C ARG A 499 -0.77 -3.33 2.46
N SER A 500 -2.00 -2.99 2.86
CA SER A 500 -3.14 -2.89 1.93
C SER A 500 -2.97 -1.80 0.85
N VAL A 501 -2.07 -0.82 1.07
CA VAL A 501 -1.77 0.25 0.12
C VAL A 501 -0.37 0.12 -0.46
N VAL A 502 0.62 -0.22 0.39
CA VAL A 502 2.04 -0.29 0.05
C VAL A 502 2.63 -1.66 0.44
N PRO A 503 2.28 -2.74 -0.29
CA PRO A 503 2.51 -4.12 0.17
C PRO A 503 3.99 -4.49 0.36
N ASN A 504 4.91 -3.82 -0.34
CA ASN A 504 6.34 -4.14 -0.33
C ASN A 504 7.20 -3.19 0.51
N VAL A 505 6.61 -2.18 1.17
CA VAL A 505 7.35 -1.27 2.04
C VAL A 505 7.85 -2.03 3.28
N TYR A 506 9.00 -1.61 3.83
CA TYR A 506 9.36 -2.08 5.16
C TYR A 506 8.47 -1.43 6.21
N ILE A 507 8.17 -2.15 7.28
CA ILE A 507 7.32 -1.64 8.34
C ILE A 507 8.04 -1.72 9.67
N ALA A 508 8.07 -0.58 10.37
CA ALA A 508 8.74 -0.44 11.65
C ALA A 508 7.73 -0.28 12.79
N VAL A 509 8.07 -0.85 13.94
CA VAL A 509 7.26 -0.79 15.16
C VAL A 509 8.13 -0.31 16.30
N ASP A 510 7.73 0.78 16.93
CA ASP A 510 8.37 1.26 18.16
C ASP A 510 8.13 0.29 19.32
N TYR A 511 9.12 0.18 20.20
CA TYR A 511 9.12 -0.70 21.35
C TYR A 511 9.67 0.02 22.59
N ASN A 512 8.77 0.30 23.52
CA ASN A 512 9.03 1.16 24.68
C ASN A 512 8.91 0.40 26.02
N HIS A 513 9.35 -0.86 26.07
CA HIS A 513 9.49 -1.55 27.36
C HIS A 513 10.59 -0.86 28.18
N ARG A 514 10.35 -0.64 29.48
CA ARG A 514 11.30 0.00 30.40
C ARG A 514 11.61 -0.90 31.60
N PHE A 515 12.86 -0.85 32.06
CA PHE A 515 13.33 -1.58 33.25
C PHE A 515 12.65 -1.09 34.55
N ASP A 516 12.13 0.14 34.55
CA ASP A 516 11.53 0.78 35.72
C ASP A 516 10.00 0.65 35.79
N ASP A 517 9.44 -0.26 34.97
CA ASP A 517 8.02 -0.62 34.91
C ASP A 517 7.76 -2.05 35.43
N PRO A 518 7.99 -2.33 36.73
CA PRO A 518 7.86 -3.68 37.29
C PRO A 518 6.43 -4.23 37.20
N ASN A 519 5.43 -3.34 37.12
CA ASN A 519 4.02 -3.68 37.03
C ASN A 519 3.52 -3.82 35.59
N ARG A 520 4.41 -3.66 34.59
CA ARG A 520 4.10 -3.81 33.16
C ARG A 520 2.97 -2.88 32.71
N LEU A 521 2.97 -1.66 33.22
CA LEU A 521 1.95 -0.64 32.97
C LEU A 521 1.96 -0.15 31.52
N ARG A 522 3.12 -0.09 30.85
CA ARG A 522 3.20 0.38 29.46
C ARG A 522 2.70 -0.66 28.48
N MET A 523 3.24 -1.87 28.48
CA MET A 523 2.99 -2.82 27.37
C MET A 523 2.34 -4.14 27.77
N GLY A 524 2.03 -4.33 29.06
CA GLY A 524 1.68 -5.65 29.56
C GLY A 524 2.88 -6.59 29.45
N ASP A 525 2.64 -7.85 29.10
CA ASP A 525 3.70 -8.85 28.95
C ASP A 525 4.53 -8.62 27.67
N PRO A 526 5.84 -8.29 27.76
CA PRO A 526 6.70 -7.99 26.62
C PRO A 526 6.81 -9.10 25.57
N ASP A 527 6.96 -10.35 26.02
CA ASP A 527 7.07 -11.52 25.15
C ASP A 527 5.81 -11.73 24.35
N THR A 528 4.69 -11.53 25.02
CA THR A 528 3.37 -11.71 24.45
C THR A 528 3.06 -10.58 23.46
N PHE A 529 3.42 -9.34 23.78
CA PHE A 529 3.37 -8.22 22.83
C PHE A 529 4.18 -8.51 21.57
N LEU A 530 5.50 -8.73 21.73
CA LEU A 530 6.40 -8.99 20.60
C LEU A 530 5.96 -10.23 19.82
N GLY A 531 5.54 -11.29 20.52
CA GLY A 531 5.04 -12.51 19.90
C GLY A 531 3.83 -12.27 19.00
N ALA A 532 2.95 -11.35 19.38
CA ALA A 532 1.73 -11.00 18.65
C ALA A 532 1.93 -9.97 17.52
N VAL A 533 3.10 -9.32 17.42
CA VAL A 533 3.42 -8.44 16.28
C VAL A 533 3.75 -9.29 15.06
N GLU A 534 2.91 -9.21 14.02
CA GLU A 534 3.11 -9.91 12.75
C GLU A 534 3.33 -8.93 11.58
N GLY A 535 4.14 -9.34 10.61
CA GLY A 535 4.37 -8.56 9.39
C GLY A 535 5.28 -7.35 9.52
N ALA A 536 5.83 -7.05 10.70
CA ALA A 536 6.87 -6.03 10.90
C ALA A 536 8.22 -6.50 10.34
N ASN A 537 9.00 -5.56 9.82
CA ASN A 537 10.39 -5.79 9.38
C ASN A 537 11.40 -5.27 10.41
N LEU A 538 11.01 -4.24 11.18
CA LEU A 538 11.88 -3.58 12.14
C LEU A 538 11.20 -3.41 13.49
N ILE A 539 11.97 -3.59 14.55
CA ILE A 539 11.62 -3.15 15.90
C ILE A 539 12.55 -1.99 16.28
N GLN A 540 11.96 -0.83 16.55
CA GLN A 540 12.64 0.39 16.98
C GLN A 540 12.62 0.45 18.51
N ILE A 541 13.76 0.26 19.15
CA ILE A 541 13.86 0.25 20.61
C ILE A 541 14.04 1.69 21.10
N ALA A 542 13.20 2.12 22.04
CA ALA A 542 13.37 3.38 22.76
C ALA A 542 14.28 3.15 23.99
N PRO A 543 15.54 3.62 24.00
CA PRO A 543 16.46 3.40 25.09
C PRO A 543 16.29 4.44 26.20
N HIS A 544 16.33 3.99 27.46
CA HIS A 544 16.13 4.84 28.64
C HIS A 544 17.23 4.63 29.70
N ALA A 545 17.68 5.72 30.33
CA ALA A 545 18.64 5.71 31.45
C ALA A 545 18.11 4.96 32.69
N PRO A 546 18.98 4.39 33.57
CA PRO A 546 20.43 4.45 33.57
C PRO A 546 21.10 3.30 32.82
N HIS A 547 20.34 2.29 32.40
CA HIS A 547 20.84 1.10 31.69
C HIS A 547 20.71 1.21 30.16
N TRP A 548 20.34 2.40 29.69
CA TRP A 548 20.20 2.79 28.30
C TRP A 548 19.41 1.82 27.42
N GLY A 549 18.42 1.10 27.98
CA GLY A 549 17.56 0.16 27.23
C GLY A 549 17.95 -1.32 27.24
N THR A 550 18.93 -1.75 28.05
CA THR A 550 19.46 -3.14 28.07
C THR A 550 18.37 -4.23 28.03
N VAL A 551 17.33 -4.11 28.88
CA VAL A 551 16.23 -5.09 28.97
C VAL A 551 15.42 -5.16 27.67
N SER A 552 15.21 -4.03 27.01
CA SER A 552 14.39 -3.93 25.81
C SER A 552 15.05 -4.65 24.62
N TRP A 553 16.38 -4.55 24.46
CA TRP A 553 17.09 -5.38 23.48
C TRP A 553 17.01 -6.86 23.83
N ASP A 554 17.20 -7.23 25.11
CA ASP A 554 17.16 -8.63 25.52
C ASP A 554 15.81 -9.29 25.17
N ASP A 555 14.71 -8.57 25.37
CA ASP A 555 13.37 -9.04 24.99
C ASP A 555 13.23 -9.20 23.47
N VAL A 556 13.60 -8.18 22.69
CA VAL A 556 13.50 -8.21 21.23
C VAL A 556 14.39 -9.30 20.64
N ILE A 557 15.66 -9.39 21.04
CA ILE A 557 16.60 -10.42 20.56
C ILE A 557 16.09 -11.81 20.89
N ARG A 558 15.63 -12.02 22.13
CA ARG A 558 15.11 -13.32 22.57
C ARG A 558 13.89 -13.73 21.77
N VAL A 559 12.89 -12.86 21.61
CA VAL A 559 11.68 -13.18 20.85
C VAL A 559 11.99 -13.35 19.36
N ASN A 560 12.82 -12.47 18.79
CA ASN A 560 13.23 -12.56 17.38
C ASN A 560 13.88 -13.91 17.07
N ASN A 561 14.77 -14.39 17.95
CA ASN A 561 15.41 -15.70 17.83
C ASN A 561 14.45 -16.86 18.11
N GLN A 562 13.68 -16.81 19.19
CA GLN A 562 12.78 -17.92 19.58
C GLN A 562 11.64 -18.13 18.58
N LYS A 563 11.15 -17.05 17.97
CA LYS A 563 10.02 -17.05 17.04
C LYS A 563 10.43 -16.91 15.58
N GLN A 564 11.74 -16.81 15.30
CA GLN A 564 12.29 -16.66 13.95
C GLN A 564 11.63 -15.49 13.17
N LYS A 565 11.44 -14.35 13.84
CA LYS A 565 10.73 -13.21 13.27
C LYS A 565 11.51 -12.49 12.16
N GLY A 566 12.85 -12.58 12.18
CA GLY A 566 13.72 -12.00 11.17
C GLY A 566 13.82 -10.47 11.22
N TRP A 567 13.50 -9.85 12.35
CA TRP A 567 13.49 -8.40 12.49
C TRP A 567 14.89 -7.78 12.44
N ALA A 568 14.99 -6.62 11.79
CA ALA A 568 16.04 -5.65 12.08
C ALA A 568 15.70 -4.91 13.39
N ILE A 569 16.75 -4.51 14.12
CA ILE A 569 16.64 -3.75 15.36
C ILE A 569 17.29 -2.39 15.12
N SER A 570 16.48 -1.34 15.30
CA SER A 570 16.87 0.07 15.21
C SER A 570 16.68 0.73 16.58
N GLU A 571 17.26 1.91 16.77
CA GLU A 571 17.15 2.66 18.02
C GLU A 571 16.41 4.00 17.84
N HIS A 572 15.30 4.19 18.56
CA HIS A 572 14.46 5.39 18.59
C HIS A 572 14.87 6.28 19.78
N MET A 573 15.64 7.34 19.56
CA MET A 573 16.34 8.07 20.63
C MET A 573 15.71 9.43 20.92
N THR A 574 14.95 9.54 22.02
CA THR A 574 14.21 10.76 22.42
C THR A 574 14.97 11.61 23.47
N ALA A 575 15.19 12.89 23.18
CA ALA A 575 16.05 13.80 23.94
C ALA A 575 15.60 14.13 25.38
N ASN A 576 14.29 14.24 25.65
CA ASN A 576 13.78 14.82 26.91
C ASN A 576 13.38 13.77 27.99
N GLY A 577 13.71 12.50 27.78
CA GLY A 577 13.27 11.39 28.66
C GLY A 577 14.37 10.73 29.48
N GLY A 578 15.58 11.27 29.43
CA GLY A 578 16.79 10.61 29.94
C GLY A 578 17.81 10.32 28.86
N PHE A 579 17.90 11.16 27.81
CA PHE A 579 18.96 11.15 26.81
C PHE A 579 20.33 11.45 27.46
N PRO A 580 21.45 11.00 26.88
CA PRO A 580 22.77 11.31 27.41
C PRO A 580 22.98 12.82 27.56
N GLN A 581 23.57 13.21 28.69
CA GLN A 581 23.77 14.62 29.07
C GLN A 581 25.20 15.11 28.77
N ASP A 582 26.10 14.20 28.39
CA ASP A 582 27.49 14.47 28.06
C ASP A 582 28.06 13.45 27.05
N ASP A 583 29.22 13.76 26.48
CA ASP A 583 29.92 12.94 25.49
C ASP A 583 30.25 11.53 25.99
N SER A 584 30.56 11.36 27.28
CA SER A 584 30.91 10.05 27.85
C SER A 584 29.68 9.15 27.91
N GLN A 585 28.55 9.70 28.38
CA GLN A 585 27.27 8.99 28.38
C GLN A 585 26.82 8.67 26.97
N MET A 586 26.95 9.61 26.02
CA MET A 586 26.59 9.39 24.62
C MET A 586 27.46 8.30 24.00
N THR A 587 28.77 8.35 24.19
CA THR A 587 29.69 7.32 23.70
C THR A 587 29.36 5.94 24.27
N ALA A 588 29.10 5.84 25.58
CA ALA A 588 28.74 4.58 26.22
C ALA A 588 27.42 4.02 25.67
N PHE A 589 26.43 4.91 25.49
CA PHE A 589 25.14 4.57 24.91
C PHE A 589 25.29 4.04 23.48
N LEU A 590 25.95 4.77 22.59
CA LEU A 590 26.17 4.36 21.20
C LEU A 590 26.98 3.05 21.08
N ASN A 591 27.94 2.82 21.97
CA ASN A 591 28.64 1.53 22.02
C ASN A 591 27.70 0.38 22.39
N ASN A 592 26.76 0.61 23.31
CA ASN A 592 25.77 -0.40 23.70
C ASN A 592 24.82 -0.71 22.54
N THR A 593 24.37 0.29 21.78
CA THR A 593 23.52 0.08 20.60
C THR A 593 24.25 -0.76 19.53
N LEU A 594 25.52 -0.47 19.24
CA LEU A 594 26.31 -1.25 18.27
C LEU A 594 26.63 -2.68 18.71
N ALA A 595 26.70 -2.92 20.02
CA ALA A 595 26.97 -4.22 20.61
C ALA A 595 25.73 -5.13 20.61
N ARG A 596 24.52 -4.55 20.74
CA ARG A 596 23.26 -5.30 20.94
C ARG A 596 22.32 -5.27 19.73
N GLY A 597 22.22 -4.14 19.04
CA GLY A 597 21.37 -3.98 17.88
C GLY A 597 21.88 -4.78 16.67
N THR A 598 21.04 -4.90 15.63
CA THR A 598 21.43 -5.57 14.38
C THR A 598 22.28 -4.67 13.48
N ARG A 599 22.55 -3.44 13.93
CA ARG A 599 23.25 -2.38 13.19
C ARG A 599 22.49 -1.93 11.93
N TRP A 600 21.17 -1.78 12.08
CA TRP A 600 20.31 -1.11 11.10
C TRP A 600 20.68 0.37 10.98
N GLY A 601 20.77 1.06 12.13
CA GLY A 601 21.10 2.47 12.20
C GLY A 601 20.56 3.13 13.45
N TRP A 602 20.91 4.40 13.64
CA TRP A 602 20.44 5.23 14.74
C TRP A 602 19.35 6.19 14.27
N ASP A 603 18.27 6.32 15.05
CA ASP A 603 17.16 7.23 14.80
C ASP A 603 17.04 8.28 15.89
N PHE A 604 17.46 9.50 15.55
CA PHE A 604 17.50 10.64 16.45
C PHE A 604 16.19 11.42 16.34
N VAL A 605 15.47 11.50 17.46
CA VAL A 605 14.11 12.07 17.49
C VAL A 605 14.15 13.57 17.71
N ASN A 606 13.35 14.27 16.91
CA ASN A 606 13.19 15.73 16.90
C ASN A 606 14.46 16.49 16.52
N ILE A 607 14.92 16.24 15.29
CA ILE A 607 16.01 17.03 14.69
C ILE A 607 15.49 18.43 14.40
N ALA A 608 15.77 19.37 15.30
CA ALA A 608 15.39 20.77 15.23
C ALA A 608 16.49 21.68 15.77
N ASN A 609 16.58 22.88 15.20
CA ASN A 609 17.51 23.94 15.61
C ASN A 609 16.80 25.08 16.36
N ASN A 610 15.52 24.96 16.73
CA ASN A 610 14.71 26.09 17.20
C ASN A 610 14.65 26.26 18.74
N PHE A 611 15.81 26.40 19.38
CA PHE A 611 15.90 26.81 20.78
C PHE A 611 15.54 28.30 20.95
N PRO A 612 14.74 28.72 21.98
CA PRO A 612 14.34 28.03 23.22
C PRO A 612 12.89 27.49 23.27
N ASN A 613 12.16 27.49 22.16
CA ASN A 613 10.72 27.19 22.17
C ASN A 613 10.38 25.69 22.18
N ASP A 614 11.39 24.83 21.99
CA ASP A 614 11.25 23.39 21.95
C ASP A 614 12.21 22.75 22.95
N ILE A 615 11.66 22.07 23.97
CA ILE A 615 12.46 21.41 25.01
C ILE A 615 12.99 20.04 24.57
N PHE A 616 12.59 19.54 23.39
CA PHE A 616 13.05 18.28 22.80
C PHE A 616 14.06 18.49 21.67
N HIS A 617 14.55 19.71 21.43
CA HIS A 617 15.52 20.00 20.37
C HIS A 617 16.85 19.27 20.60
N LEU A 618 17.47 18.82 19.50
CA LEU A 618 18.81 18.21 19.52
C LEU A 618 19.93 19.18 19.12
N TYR A 619 19.59 20.27 18.44
CA TYR A 619 20.54 21.25 17.95
C TYR A 619 20.17 22.67 18.38
N HIS A 620 21.20 23.48 18.62
CA HIS A 620 21.08 24.94 18.75
C HIS A 620 20.77 25.58 17.39
N PRO A 621 20.35 26.87 17.33
CA PRO A 621 20.00 27.57 16.08
C PRO A 621 21.06 27.53 14.96
N ASN A 622 22.33 27.42 15.33
CA ASN A 622 23.48 27.28 14.43
C ASN A 622 23.81 25.82 14.07
N TRP A 623 22.92 24.86 14.35
CA TRP A 623 23.09 23.43 14.08
C TRP A 623 24.25 22.74 14.82
N THR A 624 24.68 23.28 15.97
CA THR A 624 25.61 22.60 16.88
C THR A 624 24.86 21.87 17.99
N SER A 625 25.41 20.78 18.52
CA SER A 625 24.78 20.01 19.61
C SER A 625 25.76 19.84 20.77
N SER A 626 25.28 19.94 22.01
CA SER A 626 26.13 19.73 23.18
C SER A 626 26.56 18.27 23.41
N VAL A 627 25.96 17.31 22.70
CA VAL A 627 26.20 15.87 22.91
C VAL A 627 26.33 15.07 21.61
N LEU A 628 25.88 15.59 20.46
CA LEU A 628 25.98 14.88 19.18
C LEU A 628 27.28 15.18 18.42
N ASP A 629 28.05 16.21 18.79
CA ASP A 629 29.30 16.56 18.08
C ASP A 629 30.26 15.36 17.92
N ILE A 630 30.22 14.38 18.83
CA ILE A 630 31.01 13.14 18.77
C ILE A 630 30.60 12.15 17.65
N ILE A 631 29.48 12.38 16.96
CA ILE A 631 28.97 11.59 15.83
C ILE A 631 28.68 12.43 14.58
N GLU A 632 28.95 13.74 14.63
CA GLU A 632 28.70 14.67 13.52
C GLU A 632 29.93 14.88 12.64
N GLY A 633 29.67 15.27 11.38
CA GLY A 633 30.72 15.60 10.42
C GLY A 633 31.79 14.52 10.29
N ALA A 634 33.06 14.91 10.45
CA ALA A 634 34.20 14.01 10.34
C ALA A 634 34.21 12.87 11.39
N ASN A 635 33.52 13.02 12.52
CA ASN A 635 33.45 11.98 13.55
C ASN A 635 32.55 10.82 13.11
N TRP A 636 31.59 11.05 12.22
CA TRP A 636 30.69 10.01 11.69
C TRP A 636 31.46 8.85 11.05
N ASN A 637 32.45 9.17 10.21
CA ASN A 637 33.24 8.16 9.51
C ASN A 637 34.08 7.28 10.45
N ALA A 638 34.48 7.80 11.62
CA ALA A 638 35.15 7.00 12.64
C ALA A 638 34.22 5.91 13.21
N TRP A 639 32.93 6.23 13.41
CA TRP A 639 31.92 5.26 13.85
C TRP A 639 31.60 4.21 12.79
N LEU A 640 31.51 4.59 11.52
CA LEU A 640 31.33 3.64 10.42
C LEU A 640 32.53 2.66 10.31
N THR A 641 33.74 3.20 10.38
CA THR A 641 34.99 2.41 10.37
C THR A 641 35.02 1.39 11.51
N LYS A 642 34.57 1.80 12.71
CA LYS A 642 34.51 0.92 13.89
C LYS A 642 33.68 -0.33 13.68
N ILE A 643 32.63 -0.26 12.85
CA ILE A 643 31.76 -1.40 12.56
C ILE A 643 32.06 -2.09 11.21
N GLY A 644 33.09 -1.63 10.49
CA GLY A 644 33.51 -2.17 9.20
C GLY A 644 32.61 -1.78 8.04
N VAL A 645 31.97 -0.61 8.12
CA VAL A 645 31.08 -0.06 7.07
C VAL A 645 31.79 1.09 6.37
N GLY A 646 31.73 1.12 5.05
CA GLY A 646 32.18 2.27 4.26
C GLY A 646 31.17 3.41 4.31
N GLU A 647 31.61 4.63 4.08
CA GLU A 647 30.71 5.77 3.92
C GLU A 647 29.68 5.48 2.82
N PHE A 648 28.41 5.75 3.10
CA PHE A 648 27.36 5.71 2.09
C PHE A 648 27.17 7.13 1.57
N THR A 649 27.51 7.35 0.30
CA THR A 649 27.21 8.58 -0.40
C THR A 649 25.84 8.45 -1.06
N PRO A 650 24.83 9.24 -0.64
CA PRO A 650 23.55 9.31 -1.32
C PRO A 650 23.73 9.70 -2.79
N GLU A 651 23.50 8.76 -3.71
CA GLU A 651 23.53 9.06 -5.14
C GLU A 651 22.14 9.54 -5.60
N PRO A 652 22.04 10.64 -6.36
CA PRO A 652 20.78 11.16 -6.84
C PRO A 652 19.89 10.09 -7.50
N ARG A 653 18.76 9.75 -6.86
CA ARG A 653 17.80 8.77 -7.44
C ARG A 653 16.86 9.42 -8.45
N ASN A 654 16.93 10.76 -8.55
CA ASN A 654 16.45 11.54 -9.70
C ASN A 654 17.49 11.61 -10.84
N GLN A 655 18.31 10.58 -11.00
CA GLN A 655 18.67 10.15 -12.35
C GLN A 655 17.67 9.10 -12.79
N PRO A 656 16.47 9.46 -13.28
CA PRO A 656 15.85 8.55 -14.19
C PRO A 656 16.71 8.50 -15.44
N ALA A 657 17.19 7.33 -15.82
CA ALA A 657 16.95 7.02 -17.22
C ALA A 657 15.46 6.71 -17.26
N TYR A 658 14.65 7.72 -17.54
CA TYR A 658 13.33 7.53 -18.11
C TYR A 658 13.55 7.56 -19.61
N TYR A 659 12.76 6.80 -20.34
CA TYR A 659 12.73 6.93 -21.80
C TYR A 659 12.52 8.38 -22.26
N SER A 660 11.85 9.23 -21.48
CA SER A 660 11.74 10.68 -21.76
C SER A 660 13.09 11.41 -21.74
N ILE A 661 13.97 11.11 -20.79
CA ILE A 661 15.32 11.70 -20.67
C ILE A 661 16.23 11.13 -21.75
N TRP A 662 16.17 9.81 -21.98
CA TRP A 662 16.85 9.19 -23.12
C TRP A 662 16.39 9.84 -24.44
N ARG A 663 15.07 10.05 -24.59
CA ARG A 663 14.47 10.71 -25.75
C ARG A 663 14.94 12.17 -25.89
N GLU A 664 15.09 12.89 -24.79
CA GLU A 664 15.65 14.26 -24.77
C GLU A 664 17.12 14.32 -25.18
N ARG A 665 17.93 13.36 -24.74
CA ARG A 665 19.37 13.31 -25.06
C ARG A 665 19.61 12.94 -26.52
N HIS A 666 18.72 12.14 -27.12
CA HIS A 666 19.00 11.50 -28.41
C HIS A 666 18.17 12.03 -29.59
N PHE A 667 17.06 12.71 -29.33
CA PHE A 667 16.18 13.27 -30.36
C PHE A 667 16.03 14.78 -30.23
N THR A 668 16.03 15.46 -31.37
CA THR A 668 15.76 16.90 -31.45
C THR A 668 14.32 17.21 -31.01
N ALA A 669 14.04 18.47 -30.64
CA ALA A 669 12.70 18.88 -30.20
C ALA A 669 11.60 18.53 -31.24
N GLN A 670 11.90 18.64 -32.53
CA GLN A 670 10.96 18.29 -33.61
C GLN A 670 10.74 16.77 -33.69
N GLU A 671 11.80 15.96 -33.60
CA GLU A 671 11.69 14.50 -33.60
C GLU A 671 10.92 13.99 -32.37
N ARG A 672 11.05 14.66 -31.22
CA ARG A 672 10.31 14.34 -29.99
C ARG A 672 8.80 14.55 -30.10
N THR A 673 8.35 15.43 -31.00
CA THR A 673 6.92 15.63 -31.28
C THR A 673 6.33 14.59 -32.24
N ASN A 674 7.17 13.72 -32.82
CA ASN A 674 6.74 12.68 -33.74
C ASN A 674 6.96 11.28 -33.12
N GLU A 675 5.88 10.67 -32.66
CA GLU A 675 5.90 9.33 -32.05
C GLU A 675 6.36 8.23 -33.01
N ASN A 676 6.27 8.42 -34.33
CA ASN A 676 6.82 7.48 -35.31
C ASN A 676 8.35 7.54 -35.43
N ILE A 677 8.99 8.54 -34.81
CA ILE A 677 10.45 8.69 -34.76
C ILE A 677 10.96 8.36 -33.36
N SER A 678 10.35 8.95 -32.34
CA SER A 678 10.86 8.92 -30.97
C SER A 678 9.98 8.15 -29.99
N GLY A 679 8.91 7.50 -30.46
CA GLY A 679 8.07 6.64 -29.63
C GLY A 679 8.72 5.27 -29.37
N TRP A 680 8.22 4.56 -28.37
CA TRP A 680 8.77 3.27 -27.90
C TRP A 680 8.97 2.24 -29.00
N TYR A 681 8.00 2.13 -29.91
CA TYR A 681 7.99 1.14 -30.97
C TYR A 681 8.47 1.71 -32.31
N ALA A 682 8.90 2.98 -32.34
CA ALA A 682 9.48 3.56 -33.53
C ALA A 682 10.84 2.95 -33.83
N ASP A 683 11.12 2.78 -35.12
CA ASP A 683 12.40 2.32 -35.66
C ASP A 683 12.93 3.38 -36.62
N PRO A 684 13.34 4.56 -36.10
CA PRO A 684 13.83 5.62 -36.95
C PRO A 684 15.11 5.11 -37.63
N GLY A 685 15.05 5.05 -38.96
CA GLY A 685 16.11 4.52 -39.82
C GLY A 685 15.93 3.08 -40.32
N ASP A 686 14.79 2.42 -40.02
CA ASP A 686 14.44 1.09 -40.56
C ASP A 686 15.51 0.02 -40.25
N TYR A 687 16.11 0.09 -39.06
CA TYR A 687 17.15 -0.84 -38.62
C TYR A 687 16.58 -2.14 -38.05
N GLY A 688 15.28 -2.35 -38.05
CA GLY A 688 14.57 -3.48 -37.44
C GLY A 688 14.71 -3.55 -35.92
N VAL A 689 15.11 -2.44 -35.26
CA VAL A 689 15.38 -2.39 -33.81
C VAL A 689 14.60 -1.21 -33.23
N PRO A 690 13.46 -1.44 -32.55
CA PRO A 690 12.65 -0.35 -32.01
C PRO A 690 13.37 0.37 -30.86
N ASN A 691 13.03 1.62 -30.62
CA ASN A 691 13.63 2.44 -29.56
C ASN A 691 13.53 1.78 -28.17
N LEU A 692 12.47 1.03 -27.87
CA LEU A 692 12.34 0.23 -26.65
C LEU A 692 13.53 -0.70 -26.45
N LEU A 693 13.95 -1.40 -27.53
CA LEU A 693 15.08 -2.31 -27.49
C LEU A 693 16.41 -1.56 -27.42
N ARG A 694 16.53 -0.44 -28.15
CA ARG A 694 17.73 0.43 -28.10
C ARG A 694 17.97 0.92 -26.68
N TYR A 695 16.93 1.42 -26.04
CA TYR A 695 16.95 1.94 -24.68
C TYR A 695 17.18 0.84 -23.62
N ALA A 696 16.53 -0.31 -23.77
CA ALA A 696 16.71 -1.45 -22.86
C ALA A 696 18.14 -2.00 -22.84
N LEU A 697 18.81 -1.99 -24.00
CA LEU A 697 20.12 -2.61 -24.18
C LEU A 697 21.27 -1.59 -24.25
N GLY A 698 20.99 -0.29 -24.22
CA GLY A 698 22.02 0.75 -24.33
C GLY A 698 22.62 0.89 -25.73
N LEU A 699 21.85 0.57 -26.78
CA LEU A 699 22.30 0.68 -28.17
C LEU A 699 22.30 2.13 -28.64
N ASP A 700 23.03 2.39 -29.72
CA ASP A 700 22.97 3.68 -30.40
C ASP A 700 21.51 3.99 -30.85
N PRO A 701 20.95 5.14 -30.46
CA PRO A 701 19.57 5.52 -30.72
C PRO A 701 19.28 5.86 -32.18
N LYS A 702 20.30 6.08 -33.03
CA LYS A 702 20.15 6.47 -34.44
C LYS A 702 20.71 5.41 -35.40
N THR A 703 21.73 4.67 -34.98
CA THR A 703 22.39 3.64 -35.78
C THR A 703 22.71 2.41 -34.92
N PRO A 704 21.69 1.66 -34.45
CA PRO A 704 21.89 0.57 -33.48
C PRO A 704 22.74 -0.55 -34.06
N GLY A 705 23.69 -1.05 -33.26
CA GLY A 705 24.45 -2.25 -33.58
C GLY A 705 23.60 -3.50 -33.42
N ARG A 706 23.28 -4.21 -34.51
CA ARG A 706 22.61 -5.53 -34.42
C ARG A 706 23.49 -6.62 -33.81
N ALA A 707 24.80 -6.37 -33.69
CA ALA A 707 25.79 -7.33 -33.20
C ALA A 707 25.89 -7.40 -31.66
N ASP A 708 25.19 -6.52 -30.94
CA ASP A 708 25.30 -6.40 -29.48
C ASP A 708 24.49 -7.48 -28.71
N LEU A 709 23.76 -8.32 -29.44
CA LEU A 709 23.20 -9.58 -28.94
C LEU A 709 24.08 -10.73 -29.45
N SER A 710 24.91 -11.30 -28.57
CA SER A 710 25.68 -12.50 -28.92
C SER A 710 24.96 -13.76 -28.44
N VAL A 711 24.72 -14.68 -29.36
CA VAL A 711 24.29 -16.04 -29.06
C VAL A 711 25.49 -16.95 -29.31
N GLU A 712 25.94 -17.62 -28.27
CA GLU A 712 27.15 -18.43 -28.30
C GLU A 712 26.87 -19.81 -27.72
N ILE A 713 27.61 -20.80 -28.21
CA ILE A 713 27.72 -22.10 -27.55
C ILE A 713 28.89 -21.98 -26.58
N ARG A 714 28.63 -22.24 -25.29
CA ARG A 714 29.68 -22.23 -24.27
C ARG A 714 29.75 -23.57 -23.56
N GLU A 715 30.97 -24.04 -23.37
CA GLU A 715 31.24 -25.16 -22.48
C GLU A 715 31.00 -24.73 -21.03
N ALA A 716 30.32 -25.59 -20.27
CA ALA A 716 30.20 -25.45 -18.85
C ALA A 716 30.37 -26.81 -18.18
N THR A 717 31.19 -26.85 -17.12
CA THR A 717 31.36 -28.04 -16.31
C THR A 717 30.30 -28.08 -15.21
N THR A 718 29.43 -29.09 -15.26
CA THR A 718 28.46 -29.41 -14.20
C THR A 718 28.75 -30.81 -13.69
N ASN A 719 28.82 -31.01 -12.36
CA ASN A 719 29.13 -32.31 -11.74
C ASN A 719 30.42 -32.99 -12.28
N SER A 720 31.47 -32.21 -12.57
CA SER A 720 32.74 -32.71 -13.15
C SER A 720 32.64 -33.27 -14.57
N VAL A 721 31.55 -33.00 -15.29
CA VAL A 721 31.38 -33.32 -16.71
C VAL A 721 31.21 -32.01 -17.50
N THR A 722 31.95 -31.86 -18.59
CA THR A 722 31.83 -30.69 -19.47
C THR A 722 30.76 -30.95 -20.53
N HIS A 723 29.77 -30.06 -20.57
CA HIS A 723 28.71 -30.06 -21.59
C HIS A 723 28.67 -28.71 -22.30
N GLU A 724 28.28 -28.73 -23.58
CA GLU A 724 28.02 -27.51 -24.35
C GLU A 724 26.56 -27.07 -24.16
N TYR A 725 26.37 -25.80 -23.85
CA TYR A 725 25.05 -25.19 -23.68
C TYR A 725 24.89 -23.97 -24.59
N LEU A 726 23.67 -23.73 -25.01
CA LEU A 726 23.31 -22.49 -25.67
C LEU A 726 23.25 -21.34 -24.65
N THR A 727 23.91 -20.22 -24.95
CA THR A 727 23.96 -19.03 -24.10
C THR A 727 23.59 -17.78 -24.88
N VAL A 728 22.91 -16.85 -24.21
CA VAL A 728 22.67 -15.48 -24.69
C VAL A 728 23.43 -14.52 -23.80
N THR A 729 24.23 -13.65 -24.43
CA THR A 729 24.87 -12.51 -23.79
C THR A 729 24.24 -11.23 -24.31
N TYR A 730 23.84 -10.34 -23.39
CA TYR A 730 23.27 -9.05 -23.75
C TYR A 730 23.64 -7.98 -22.73
N THR A 731 23.75 -6.74 -23.20
CA THR A 731 23.84 -5.57 -22.33
C THR A 731 22.45 -5.20 -21.84
N ARG A 732 22.32 -4.88 -20.55
CA ARG A 732 21.09 -4.36 -19.95
C ARG A 732 21.35 -2.99 -19.35
N ASN A 733 20.50 -2.04 -19.69
CA ASN A 733 20.43 -0.74 -19.01
C ASN A 733 19.86 -0.93 -17.60
N ARG A 734 20.69 -0.76 -16.57
CA ARG A 734 20.27 -0.90 -15.16
C ARG A 734 19.35 0.22 -14.72
N MET A 735 19.33 1.33 -15.46
CA MET A 735 18.53 2.52 -15.16
C MET A 735 17.13 2.46 -15.80
N ALA A 736 16.90 1.60 -16.80
CA ALA A 736 15.60 1.40 -17.45
C ALA A 736 14.64 0.57 -16.57
N LYS A 737 14.12 1.17 -15.50
CA LYS A 737 13.26 0.50 -14.50
C LYS A 737 11.87 0.18 -15.01
N GLU A 738 11.41 0.86 -16.05
CA GLU A 738 10.13 0.65 -16.73
C GLU A 738 10.16 -0.54 -17.71
N ILE A 739 11.27 -1.28 -17.79
CA ILE A 739 11.47 -2.38 -18.73
C ILE A 739 11.78 -3.69 -18.02
N GLU A 740 11.01 -4.72 -18.36
CA GLU A 740 11.33 -6.11 -18.08
C GLU A 740 12.16 -6.72 -19.22
N THR A 741 13.26 -7.39 -18.87
CA THR A 741 14.01 -8.26 -19.78
C THR A 741 13.94 -9.71 -19.30
N LYS A 742 13.50 -10.62 -20.17
CA LYS A 742 13.46 -12.08 -19.89
C LYS A 742 14.07 -12.83 -21.05
N VAL A 743 14.93 -13.80 -20.75
CA VAL A 743 15.37 -14.77 -21.75
C VAL A 743 14.36 -15.90 -21.79
N GLU A 744 13.89 -16.21 -22.99
CA GLU A 744 12.94 -17.27 -23.24
C GLU A 744 13.56 -18.33 -24.13
N VAL A 745 13.19 -19.58 -23.87
CA VAL A 745 13.64 -20.74 -24.63
C VAL A 745 12.45 -21.40 -25.30
N SER A 746 12.69 -21.98 -26.47
CA SER A 746 11.69 -22.73 -27.21
C SER A 746 12.33 -23.95 -27.86
N GLU A 747 11.56 -25.02 -27.95
CA GLU A 747 11.93 -26.20 -28.74
C GLU A 747 11.36 -26.13 -30.17
N ASN A 748 10.41 -25.23 -30.43
CA ASN A 748 9.57 -25.28 -31.64
C ASN A 748 9.27 -23.88 -32.23
N LEU A 749 9.92 -22.83 -31.74
CA LEU A 749 9.72 -21.41 -32.09
C LEU A 749 8.31 -20.86 -31.87
N SER A 750 7.38 -21.64 -31.32
CA SER A 750 5.98 -21.26 -31.12
C SER A 750 5.63 -21.13 -29.65
N THR A 751 5.97 -22.13 -28.83
CA THR A 751 5.86 -22.08 -27.38
C THR A 751 7.18 -21.61 -26.79
N TRP A 752 7.13 -20.52 -26.05
CA TRP A 752 8.30 -19.91 -25.42
C TRP A 752 8.13 -19.98 -23.91
N GLU A 753 9.14 -20.50 -23.23
CA GLU A 753 9.20 -20.62 -21.77
C GLU A 753 10.24 -19.64 -21.25
N VAL A 754 9.89 -18.89 -20.21
CA VAL A 754 10.83 -18.00 -19.54
C VAL A 754 11.86 -18.84 -18.77
N LEU A 755 13.14 -18.63 -19.04
CA LEU A 755 14.19 -19.22 -18.23
C LEU A 755 14.21 -18.58 -16.83
N PRO A 756 14.26 -19.37 -15.74
CA PRO A 756 14.30 -18.84 -14.39
C PRO A 756 15.64 -18.16 -14.09
N GLU A 757 15.71 -17.31 -13.07
CA GLU A 757 16.92 -16.55 -12.73
C GLU A 757 18.14 -17.44 -12.42
N SER A 758 17.92 -18.69 -11.97
CA SER A 758 18.97 -19.70 -11.78
C SER A 758 19.77 -20.03 -13.05
N ASN A 759 19.25 -19.67 -14.22
CA ASN A 759 19.92 -19.83 -15.51
C ASN A 759 20.85 -18.67 -15.86
N THR A 760 20.81 -17.56 -15.11
CA THR A 760 21.76 -16.46 -15.25
C THR A 760 23.12 -16.89 -14.68
N ILE A 761 24.14 -16.98 -15.52
CA ILE A 761 25.49 -17.40 -15.10
C ILE A 761 26.29 -16.20 -14.55
N SER A 762 26.11 -15.02 -15.13
CA SER A 762 26.84 -13.82 -14.70
C SER A 762 26.08 -12.55 -14.99
N ARG A 763 26.26 -11.57 -14.10
CA ARG A 763 25.93 -10.15 -14.30
C ARG A 763 27.18 -9.34 -13.97
N ILE A 764 27.70 -8.60 -14.95
CA ILE A 764 28.91 -7.79 -14.78
C ILE A 764 28.52 -6.33 -14.93
N PRO A 765 28.46 -5.55 -13.84
CA PRO A 765 28.16 -4.11 -13.90
C PRO A 765 29.25 -3.31 -14.63
N GLN A 766 28.82 -2.33 -15.43
CA GLN A 766 29.65 -1.41 -16.21
C GLN A 766 28.99 -0.02 -16.17
N GLY A 767 28.95 0.59 -14.98
CA GLY A 767 28.26 1.86 -14.76
C GLY A 767 26.73 1.73 -14.82
N GLU A 768 26.09 2.51 -15.69
CA GLU A 768 24.63 2.49 -15.93
C GLU A 768 24.16 1.18 -16.60
N TYR A 769 25.07 0.39 -17.14
CA TYR A 769 24.79 -0.85 -17.86
C TYR A 769 25.35 -2.07 -17.12
N GLU A 770 24.84 -3.26 -17.43
CA GLU A 770 25.43 -4.54 -17.04
C GLU A 770 25.46 -5.50 -18.23
N THR A 771 26.52 -6.32 -18.33
CA THR A 771 26.52 -7.48 -19.24
C THR A 771 25.89 -8.68 -18.52
N VAL A 772 24.82 -9.23 -19.09
CA VAL A 772 24.10 -10.40 -18.56
C VAL A 772 24.36 -11.60 -19.46
N VAL A 773 24.72 -12.73 -18.85
CA VAL A 773 24.88 -14.02 -19.55
C VAL A 773 23.88 -15.01 -18.99
N VAL A 774 23.00 -15.53 -19.85
CA VAL A 774 21.99 -16.53 -19.49
C VAL A 774 22.21 -17.80 -20.30
N ARG A 775 22.09 -18.95 -19.64
CA ARG A 775 22.31 -20.29 -20.22
C ARG A 775 21.02 -21.09 -20.28
N ASP A 776 20.85 -21.88 -21.32
CA ASP A 776 19.83 -22.93 -21.35
C ASP A 776 20.01 -23.92 -20.16
N SER A 777 18.91 -24.53 -19.71
CA SER A 777 18.92 -25.62 -18.73
C SER A 777 19.36 -26.96 -19.35
N LEU A 778 19.21 -27.13 -20.67
CA LEU A 778 19.54 -28.38 -21.38
C LEU A 778 20.84 -28.26 -22.17
N ALA A 779 21.66 -29.32 -22.14
CA ALA A 779 22.85 -29.41 -22.98
C ALA A 779 22.42 -29.65 -24.44
N ILE A 780 23.21 -29.15 -25.39
CA ILE A 780 22.91 -29.26 -26.83
C ILE A 780 22.82 -30.74 -27.25
N ALA A 781 23.63 -31.60 -26.65
CA ALA A 781 23.64 -33.03 -26.92
C ALA A 781 22.31 -33.73 -26.57
N ASP A 782 21.55 -33.20 -25.62
CA ASP A 782 20.30 -33.83 -25.14
C ASP A 782 19.10 -33.47 -26.04
N ARG A 783 19.19 -32.36 -26.79
CA ARG A 783 18.11 -31.85 -27.66
C ARG A 783 18.70 -31.11 -28.88
N PRO A 784 18.60 -31.67 -30.10
CA PRO A 784 19.23 -31.08 -31.29
C PRO A 784 18.57 -29.80 -31.83
N ALA A 785 17.42 -29.36 -31.28
CA ALA A 785 16.76 -28.11 -31.65
C ALA A 785 16.28 -27.35 -30.41
N ARG A 786 17.01 -26.28 -30.05
CA ARG A 786 16.68 -25.32 -28.99
C ARG A 786 16.91 -23.91 -29.52
N TYR A 787 16.02 -22.99 -29.15
CA TYR A 787 16.06 -21.60 -29.58
C TYR A 787 15.97 -20.70 -28.36
N LEU A 788 16.86 -19.71 -28.25
CA LEU A 788 16.77 -18.65 -27.25
C LEU A 788 16.36 -17.34 -27.88
N ARG A 789 15.57 -16.54 -27.16
CA ARG A 789 15.31 -15.13 -27.49
C ARG A 789 15.34 -14.28 -26.24
N LEU A 790 15.66 -13.00 -26.42
CA LEU A 790 15.45 -11.99 -25.41
C LEU A 790 14.09 -11.32 -25.63
N ARG A 791 13.19 -11.43 -24.65
CA ARG A 791 11.94 -10.66 -24.61
C ARG A 791 12.17 -9.39 -23.80
N VAL A 792 11.80 -8.26 -24.39
CA VAL A 792 11.79 -6.94 -23.76
C VAL A 792 10.35 -6.45 -23.71
N LYS A 793 9.88 -6.04 -22.54
CA LYS A 793 8.49 -5.61 -22.32
C LYS A 793 8.46 -4.34 -21.45
N LEU A 794 7.61 -3.39 -21.82
CA LEU A 794 7.25 -2.25 -20.98
C LEU A 794 6.33 -2.72 -19.83
N LEU A 795 6.65 -2.34 -18.59
CA LEU A 795 5.93 -2.75 -17.38
C LEU A 795 4.55 -2.08 -17.23
#